data_AF-A0A3A4XR27-F1
#
_entry.id   AF-A0A3A4XR27-F1
#
_cell.length_a   1.000
_cell.length_b   1.000
_cell.length_c   1.000
_cell.angle_alpha   90.00
_cell.angle_beta   90.00
_cell.angle_gamma   90.00
#
_symmetry.space_group_name_H-M   'P 1'
#
loop_
_entity.id
_entity.type
_entity.pdbx_description
1 polymer ?
#
loop_
_entity_poly.entity_id
_entity_poly.type
_entity_poly.pdbx_seq_one_letter_code
_entity_poly.pdbx_strand_id
1 'polypeptide(L)'
;MTRISAFPYAFRCASIWAISMPERLHPQCWNGRAMLRIFFCFLFSVWITAWGSAGTARAAFIEQMAVDARAIALGNSVTADPPGLSAIHYNPAGLHLLPEGKLFTSGLTVPFIKITSSFEADPDFDGFFGGYNDDPLSGTQGSNSSGRMYVPIVNEEVNFLVAPILGMTYRAPKSRWSFAIGNYVPFGVGFNHKDPADPVRFGAKYAYVQHLVYAAPSVSYKLTDTLSAGVTVGVGQTALGVGVDMRSPNDLVALTRVLGDATRDLEIPIVSELTFPPPWFGGGIGPYDQVASLQLSTRDDFSPNWNVGLLWEPLRWLSLGMVYQSEIKVQLTGRYRFDYTEVFQQTVDWMGSSPTLLMLAGMLKLPFNAVPYQSGTVYSEYKFPQRVQMGVKLKPFERLSLLADLHWADWSSLKEDRFVFDQDIQLLQVVRMLGYTGGDNTLVLQRDFKDTWHWSAGLEFKLTDWLSMMLGYERRPTSVNLIHWDNIYSLPDLESYCAGFSLKFKSGTQVDLGFAYLINEGLKVHNDSSDLMNSTDPFTPVYNPYAGLNYSQKTETYLASFKVTMPLEVMSEMLHDTLSLLNPFSSGKKNGAGRIHPKPDAKSALDTTHAIDQPVLLNEFESGSKQGSPKYTVELGRFTSAERACIAKGFYLDAGLKPELRALKDENGATIWVIQVGHFDSRRRAGIYQTYHGLVEANIQPLDQSMDLSVRYALRLGGYASLDRARMASEFYLYQGFDVRVQPAEQGFALLMGDFESEGQARAYAATYALTEAEAVPFAKQP
;
A
#
# COMPACT_ATOMS: atom_id res chain seq x y z
N MET A 1 5.60 -42.10 33.57
CA MET A 1 6.67 -41.85 34.56
C MET A 1 7.99 -42.37 34.00
N THR A 2 8.91 -41.49 33.63
CA THR A 2 10.34 -41.82 33.44
C THR A 2 11.13 -40.51 33.40
N ARG A 3 12.21 -40.40 34.18
CA ARG A 3 13.14 -39.27 34.13
C ARG A 3 14.38 -39.70 33.34
N ILE A 4 14.86 -38.86 32.42
CA ILE A 4 16.25 -38.90 31.95
C ILE A 4 16.83 -37.50 32.18
N SER A 5 17.98 -37.44 32.85
CA SER A 5 18.56 -36.20 33.40
C SER A 5 19.85 -35.84 32.70
N ALA A 6 19.88 -34.70 32.00
CA ALA A 6 21.05 -34.21 31.26
C ALA A 6 21.38 -32.73 31.54
N PHE A 7 21.06 -32.22 32.75
CA PHE A 7 21.22 -30.81 33.12
C PHE A 7 21.95 -30.56 34.47
N PRO A 8 23.24 -30.97 34.61
CA PRO A 8 24.11 -30.30 35.59
C PRO A 8 25.54 -29.97 35.08
N TYR A 9 25.92 -30.33 33.86
CA TYR A 9 27.33 -30.21 33.41
C TYR A 9 27.70 -28.84 32.81
N ALA A 10 26.79 -28.15 32.12
CA ALA A 10 27.09 -26.86 31.48
C ALA A 10 27.55 -25.77 32.48
N PHE A 11 26.94 -25.71 33.66
CA PHE A 11 27.22 -24.66 34.65
C PHE A 11 28.58 -24.77 35.36
N ARG A 12 29.27 -25.92 35.34
CA ARG A 12 30.57 -26.07 36.01
C ARG A 12 31.77 -25.54 35.22
N CYS A 13 31.66 -25.40 33.89
CA CYS A 13 32.73 -24.83 33.08
C CYS A 13 32.83 -23.30 33.22
N ALA A 14 31.69 -22.60 33.32
CA ALA A 14 31.65 -21.15 33.51
C ALA A 14 32.33 -20.70 34.82
N SER A 15 32.13 -21.47 35.90
CA SER A 15 32.69 -21.16 37.24
C SER A 15 34.20 -21.30 37.38
N ILE A 16 34.91 -21.86 36.39
CA ILE A 16 36.37 -22.05 36.44
C ILE A 16 37.12 -20.89 35.74
N TRP A 17 36.48 -20.18 34.81
CA TRP A 17 37.10 -19.07 34.08
C TRP A 17 37.24 -17.76 34.88
N ALA A 18 36.58 -17.65 36.03
CA ALA A 18 36.54 -16.41 36.83
C ALA A 18 37.67 -16.29 37.88
N ILE A 19 38.51 -17.32 38.08
CA ILE A 19 39.45 -17.38 39.22
C ILE A 19 40.88 -17.72 38.76
N SER A 20 41.45 -16.89 37.89
CA SER A 20 42.92 -16.69 37.78
C SER A 20 43.30 -15.66 36.69
N MET A 21 43.32 -14.37 37.05
CA MET A 21 44.12 -13.38 36.33
C MET A 21 44.97 -12.60 37.34
N PRO A 22 46.31 -12.68 37.29
CA PRO A 22 47.17 -11.89 38.15
C PRO A 22 47.18 -10.42 37.68
N GLU A 23 47.32 -9.49 38.62
CA GLU A 23 47.42 -8.07 38.29
C GLU A 23 48.72 -7.75 37.52
N ARG A 24 48.63 -6.79 36.59
CA ARG A 24 49.73 -6.18 35.80
C ARG A 24 50.46 -7.11 34.82
N LEU A 25 50.16 -6.98 33.53
CA LEU A 25 51.01 -7.45 32.42
C LEU A 25 51.20 -6.35 31.36
N HIS A 26 52.41 -6.26 30.81
CA HIS A 26 52.84 -5.22 29.86
C HIS A 26 52.40 -5.51 28.39
N PRO A 27 52.14 -4.48 27.57
CA PRO A 27 51.54 -4.63 26.24
C PRO A 27 52.56 -4.97 25.12
N GLN A 28 53.41 -5.98 25.30
CA GLN A 28 54.42 -6.38 24.30
C GLN A 28 54.48 -7.89 23.93
N CYS A 29 53.61 -8.74 24.48
CA CYS A 29 53.67 -10.20 24.24
C CYS A 29 52.36 -10.82 23.70
N TRP A 30 51.73 -10.21 22.69
CA TRP A 30 50.63 -10.84 21.94
C TRP A 30 51.15 -11.38 20.60
N ASN A 31 51.63 -12.62 20.63
CA ASN A 31 52.24 -13.29 19.50
C ASN A 31 51.16 -13.67 18.46
N GLY A 32 51.34 -13.36 17.17
CA GLY A 32 50.27 -13.45 16.16
C GLY A 32 49.62 -14.84 16.01
N ARG A 33 50.34 -15.91 16.35
CA ARG A 33 49.81 -17.29 16.42
C ARG A 33 48.70 -17.48 17.46
N ALA A 34 48.63 -16.64 18.50
CA ALA A 34 47.56 -16.65 19.49
C ALA A 34 46.26 -16.06 18.92
N MET A 35 46.32 -14.89 18.27
CA MET A 35 45.15 -14.32 17.58
C MET A 35 44.68 -15.22 16.44
N LEU A 36 45.59 -15.84 15.67
CA LEU A 36 45.21 -16.80 14.64
C LEU A 36 44.47 -18.02 15.23
N ARG A 37 44.90 -18.53 16.38
CA ARG A 37 44.18 -19.61 17.10
C ARG A 37 42.82 -19.16 17.62
N ILE A 38 42.71 -17.96 18.21
CA ILE A 38 41.42 -17.42 18.66
C ILE A 38 40.47 -17.22 17.47
N PHE A 39 40.96 -16.71 16.34
CA PHE A 39 40.19 -16.54 15.10
C PHE A 39 39.71 -17.88 14.52
N PHE A 40 40.57 -18.90 14.46
CA PHE A 40 40.16 -20.25 14.05
C PHE A 40 39.22 -20.91 15.06
N CYS A 41 39.42 -20.76 16.37
CA CYS A 41 38.48 -21.25 17.37
C CYS A 41 37.12 -20.55 17.28
N PHE A 42 37.08 -19.24 16.99
CA PHE A 42 35.85 -18.49 16.78
C PHE A 42 35.13 -18.93 15.50
N LEU A 43 35.84 -19.02 14.37
CA LEU A 43 35.29 -19.58 13.12
C LEU A 43 34.79 -21.01 13.30
N PHE A 44 35.51 -21.85 14.03
CA PHE A 44 35.14 -23.24 14.31
C PHE A 44 33.96 -23.33 15.27
N SER A 45 33.85 -22.45 16.27
CA SER A 45 32.64 -22.37 17.11
C SER A 45 31.44 -21.84 16.34
N VAL A 46 31.62 -20.85 15.45
CA VAL A 46 30.55 -20.34 14.56
C VAL A 46 30.09 -21.44 13.59
N TRP A 47 31.02 -22.23 13.03
CA TRP A 47 30.69 -23.42 12.24
C TRP A 47 29.93 -24.47 13.06
N ILE A 48 30.39 -24.77 14.28
CA ILE A 48 29.74 -25.74 15.17
C ILE A 48 28.35 -25.25 15.63
N THR A 49 28.12 -23.95 15.79
CA THR A 49 26.75 -23.44 16.00
C THR A 49 25.93 -23.46 14.72
N ALA A 50 26.49 -23.09 13.57
CA ALA A 50 25.77 -23.08 12.29
C ALA A 50 25.33 -24.48 11.83
N TRP A 51 26.11 -25.53 12.13
CA TRP A 51 25.77 -26.91 11.79
C TRP A 51 25.17 -27.70 12.98
N GLY A 52 25.57 -27.41 14.21
CA GLY A 52 25.05 -28.06 15.42
C GLY A 52 23.65 -27.57 15.83
N SER A 53 23.23 -26.39 15.37
CA SER A 53 21.89 -25.82 15.57
C SER A 53 20.94 -26.10 14.39
N ALA A 54 21.12 -27.20 13.66
CA ALA A 54 20.18 -27.67 12.63
C ALA A 54 18.78 -28.03 13.19
N GLY A 55 18.60 -28.05 14.51
CA GLY A 55 17.30 -28.12 15.16
C GLY A 55 16.68 -26.75 15.40
N THR A 56 15.65 -26.40 14.63
CA THR A 56 14.67 -25.33 14.92
C THR A 56 15.26 -23.92 15.15
N ALA A 57 16.00 -23.38 14.18
CA ALA A 57 15.79 -21.96 13.85
C ALA A 57 14.37 -21.82 13.26
N ARG A 58 13.64 -20.73 13.56
CA ARG A 58 12.19 -20.59 13.26
C ARG A 58 11.92 -19.20 12.72
N ALA A 59 11.13 -19.05 11.66
CA ALA A 59 10.49 -17.82 11.18
C ALA A 59 11.31 -16.50 10.94
N ALA A 60 10.78 -15.65 10.05
CA ALA A 60 11.10 -14.26 9.71
C ALA A 60 10.12 -13.81 8.60
N PHE A 61 9.21 -12.87 8.83
CA PHE A 61 8.07 -12.64 7.93
C PHE A 61 8.29 -11.47 6.95
N ILE A 62 7.50 -10.40 7.08
CA ILE A 62 7.51 -9.22 6.19
C ILE A 62 8.36 -8.05 6.72
N GLU A 63 9.09 -8.26 7.82
CA GLU A 63 9.94 -7.24 8.47
C GLU A 63 11.20 -6.87 7.68
N GLN A 64 11.61 -5.60 7.74
CA GLN A 64 12.93 -5.07 7.32
C GLN A 64 13.34 -5.21 5.84
N MET A 65 12.53 -5.84 4.98
CA MET A 65 12.94 -6.21 3.62
C MET A 65 13.45 -5.02 2.77
N ALA A 66 12.88 -3.82 2.90
CA ALA A 66 13.09 -2.71 1.96
C ALA A 66 13.75 -1.44 2.55
N VAL A 67 14.27 -1.48 3.78
CA VAL A 67 14.59 -0.26 4.56
C VAL A 67 15.83 0.53 4.08
N ASP A 68 16.93 -0.13 3.71
CA ASP A 68 18.18 0.58 3.36
C ASP A 68 19.07 -0.19 2.38
N ALA A 69 19.58 0.48 1.34
CA ALA A 69 20.47 -0.10 0.33
C ALA A 69 21.68 -0.86 0.91
N ARG A 70 22.33 -0.34 1.96
CA ARG A 70 23.47 -1.00 2.61
C ARG A 70 23.03 -2.13 3.55
N ALA A 71 21.85 -2.04 4.17
CA ALA A 71 21.32 -3.16 4.95
C ALA A 71 20.95 -4.33 4.02
N ILE A 72 20.24 -4.05 2.93
CA ILE A 72 19.91 -5.01 1.87
C ILE A 72 21.19 -5.68 1.37
N ALA A 73 22.22 -4.93 0.99
CA ALA A 73 23.49 -5.46 0.50
C ALA A 73 24.28 -6.36 1.50
N LEU A 74 23.96 -6.27 2.80
CA LEU A 74 24.58 -7.05 3.89
C LEU A 74 23.61 -8.06 4.53
N GLY A 75 22.46 -8.34 3.89
CA GLY A 75 21.44 -9.26 4.41
C GLY A 75 20.93 -8.84 5.79
N ASN A 76 20.57 -7.56 5.95
CA ASN A 76 20.14 -6.95 7.22
C ASN A 76 21.12 -7.05 8.41
N SER A 77 22.36 -7.53 8.20
CA SER A 77 23.38 -7.73 9.24
C SER A 77 24.09 -6.42 9.62
N VAL A 78 23.40 -5.52 10.31
CA VAL A 78 23.86 -4.13 10.53
C VAL A 78 23.61 -3.56 11.93
N THR A 79 23.05 -4.29 12.90
CA THR A 79 22.75 -3.73 14.23
C THR A 79 24.01 -3.29 15.01
N ALA A 80 25.17 -3.91 14.77
CA ALA A 80 26.46 -3.47 15.32
C ALA A 80 27.14 -2.34 14.54
N ASP A 81 26.55 -1.88 13.43
CA ASP A 81 27.18 -0.97 12.47
C ASP A 81 26.16 -0.31 11.50
N PRO A 82 25.13 0.39 12.05
CA PRO A 82 23.91 0.68 11.30
C PRO A 82 24.12 1.71 10.17
N PRO A 83 23.36 1.63 9.07
CA PRO A 83 23.71 2.30 7.82
C PRO A 83 23.21 3.75 7.72
N GLY A 84 23.93 4.68 8.34
CA GLY A 84 23.72 6.12 8.14
C GLY A 84 22.43 6.63 8.79
N LEU A 85 21.58 7.33 8.02
CA LEU A 85 20.25 7.75 8.47
C LEU A 85 19.46 6.59 9.09
N SER A 86 19.45 5.44 8.41
CA SER A 86 18.63 4.27 8.74
C SER A 86 19.02 3.58 10.06
N ALA A 87 20.03 4.10 10.77
CA ALA A 87 20.24 3.81 12.19
C ALA A 87 19.01 4.12 13.06
N ILE A 88 18.16 5.08 12.67
CA ILE A 88 16.85 5.33 13.30
C ILE A 88 15.96 4.07 13.38
N HIS A 89 16.15 3.12 12.47
CA HIS A 89 15.48 1.82 12.50
C HIS A 89 16.38 0.73 13.11
N TYR A 90 17.56 0.48 12.54
CA TYR A 90 18.37 -0.72 12.83
C TYR A 90 19.12 -0.70 14.17
N ASN A 91 19.54 0.49 14.67
CA ASN A 91 20.08 0.70 16.01
C ASN A 91 20.30 2.21 16.25
N PRO A 92 19.37 2.92 16.92
CA PRO A 92 19.46 4.37 17.07
C PRO A 92 20.74 4.87 17.74
N ALA A 93 21.39 4.06 18.60
CA ALA A 93 22.66 4.42 19.22
C ALA A 93 23.77 4.70 18.19
N GLY A 94 23.73 4.02 17.04
CA GLY A 94 24.69 4.19 15.95
C GLY A 94 24.62 5.52 15.19
N LEU A 95 23.63 6.38 15.46
CA LEU A 95 23.67 7.77 15.00
C LEU A 95 24.93 8.52 15.47
N HIS A 96 25.59 8.06 16.54
CA HIS A 96 26.88 8.63 16.99
C HIS A 96 28.08 8.22 16.12
N LEU A 97 27.94 7.28 15.18
CA LEU A 97 28.96 6.92 14.19
C LEU A 97 28.99 7.92 13.02
N LEU A 98 27.98 8.78 12.90
CA LEU A 98 27.86 9.76 11.82
C LEU A 98 28.94 10.86 11.91
N PRO A 99 29.39 11.39 10.76
CA PRO A 99 30.18 12.62 10.68
C PRO A 99 29.57 13.78 11.46
N GLU A 100 30.43 14.72 11.88
CA GLU A 100 29.98 16.01 12.41
C GLU A 100 29.44 16.90 11.28
N GLY A 101 28.41 17.71 11.57
CA GLY A 101 27.74 18.57 10.58
C GLY A 101 26.26 18.21 10.40
N LYS A 102 25.72 18.55 9.23
CA LYS A 102 24.35 18.23 8.79
C LYS A 102 24.43 17.36 7.54
N LEU A 103 23.80 16.19 7.54
CA LEU A 103 23.71 15.34 6.36
C LEU A 103 22.25 15.22 5.91
N PHE A 104 22.03 15.25 4.60
CA PHE A 104 20.79 14.90 3.95
C PHE A 104 20.93 13.53 3.28
N THR A 105 19.92 12.69 3.42
CA THR A 105 19.86 11.37 2.79
C THR A 105 18.58 11.27 1.97
N SER A 106 18.71 10.79 0.73
CA SER A 106 17.60 10.53 -0.20
C SER A 106 17.87 9.25 -0.99
N GLY A 107 16.85 8.42 -1.20
CA GLY A 107 16.97 7.10 -1.80
C GLY A 107 15.64 6.40 -2.00
N LEU A 108 15.70 5.21 -2.58
CA LEU A 108 14.56 4.41 -3.00
C LEU A 108 14.92 2.93 -2.99
N THR A 109 14.04 2.08 -2.46
CA THR A 109 14.04 0.63 -2.71
C THR A 109 12.82 0.28 -3.55
N VAL A 110 13.00 -0.55 -4.59
CA VAL A 110 11.95 -1.08 -5.45
C VAL A 110 11.93 -2.60 -5.34
N PRO A 111 10.92 -3.20 -4.68
CA PRO A 111 10.68 -4.64 -4.68
C PRO A 111 9.95 -5.11 -5.94
N PHE A 112 10.44 -6.20 -6.54
CA PHE A 112 9.75 -6.98 -7.56
C PHE A 112 9.50 -8.39 -7.01
N ILE A 113 8.30 -8.60 -6.47
CA ILE A 113 7.85 -9.90 -5.93
C ILE A 113 7.15 -10.68 -7.05
N LYS A 114 7.58 -11.92 -7.28
CA LYS A 114 6.91 -12.90 -8.12
C LYS A 114 6.51 -14.13 -7.29
N ILE A 115 5.23 -14.46 -7.28
CA ILE A 115 4.64 -15.64 -6.66
C ILE A 115 3.95 -16.42 -7.78
N THR A 116 4.47 -17.62 -8.09
CA THR A 116 3.82 -18.58 -8.99
C THR A 116 3.11 -19.64 -8.14
N SER A 117 1.84 -19.88 -8.43
CA SER A 117 0.97 -20.83 -7.71
C SER A 117 0.43 -21.87 -8.68
N SER A 118 0.49 -23.15 -8.35
CA SER A 118 -0.14 -24.23 -9.13
C SER A 118 -1.03 -25.11 -8.27
N PHE A 119 -2.12 -25.59 -8.88
CA PHE A 119 -3.17 -26.35 -8.24
C PHE A 119 -3.37 -27.69 -8.97
N GLU A 120 -3.35 -28.79 -8.24
CA GLU A 120 -3.48 -30.16 -8.78
C GLU A 120 -4.54 -30.91 -7.96
N ALA A 121 -5.52 -31.54 -8.60
CA ALA A 121 -6.50 -32.36 -7.88
C ALA A 121 -5.80 -33.50 -7.12
N ASP A 122 -6.30 -33.79 -5.93
CA ASP A 122 -5.79 -34.86 -5.09
C ASP A 122 -6.31 -36.23 -5.58
N PRO A 123 -5.43 -37.18 -5.96
CA PRO A 123 -5.88 -38.47 -6.50
C PRO A 123 -6.59 -39.36 -5.47
N ASP A 124 -6.43 -39.06 -4.18
CA ASP A 124 -7.09 -39.75 -3.06
C ASP A 124 -8.41 -39.06 -2.63
N PHE A 125 -8.86 -38.00 -3.34
CA PHE A 125 -10.13 -37.31 -3.07
C PHE A 125 -11.27 -37.84 -3.96
N ASP A 126 -12.19 -38.60 -3.34
CA ASP A 126 -13.38 -39.18 -4.02
C ASP A 126 -14.38 -38.14 -4.58
N GLY A 127 -14.26 -36.87 -4.18
CA GLY A 127 -15.19 -35.80 -4.56
C GLY A 127 -16.39 -35.66 -3.62
N PHE A 128 -17.06 -34.49 -3.67
CA PHE A 128 -18.24 -34.20 -2.85
C PHE A 128 -19.41 -35.14 -3.17
N PHE A 129 -19.91 -35.86 -2.16
CA PHE A 129 -20.78 -37.03 -2.27
C PHE A 129 -20.29 -38.18 -3.20
N GLY A 130 -18.99 -38.28 -3.49
CA GLY A 130 -18.47 -39.24 -4.50
C GLY A 130 -18.77 -38.81 -5.94
N GLY A 131 -19.00 -37.52 -6.16
CA GLY A 131 -19.06 -36.84 -7.46
C GLY A 131 -18.37 -35.48 -7.35
N TYR A 132 -18.49 -34.60 -8.34
CA TYR A 132 -17.83 -33.28 -8.33
C TYR A 132 -16.34 -33.34 -7.95
N ASN A 133 -15.58 -34.32 -8.47
CA ASN A 133 -14.13 -34.42 -8.30
C ASN A 133 -13.34 -33.61 -9.35
N ASP A 134 -13.96 -33.29 -10.49
CA ASP A 134 -13.40 -32.44 -11.55
C ASP A 134 -13.48 -30.93 -11.18
N ASP A 135 -12.63 -30.45 -10.26
CA ASP A 135 -12.48 -29.00 -10.02
C ASP A 135 -11.89 -28.31 -11.26
N PRO A 136 -12.52 -27.25 -11.82
CA PRO A 136 -12.01 -26.52 -12.98
C PRO A 136 -10.67 -25.79 -12.75
N LEU A 137 -10.15 -25.73 -11.51
CA LEU A 137 -8.81 -25.23 -11.22
C LEU A 137 -7.73 -26.32 -11.20
N SER A 138 -8.08 -27.60 -11.31
CA SER A 138 -7.12 -28.70 -11.38
C SER A 138 -6.22 -28.58 -12.63
N GLY A 139 -4.90 -28.69 -12.44
CA GLY A 139 -3.91 -28.54 -13.50
C GLY A 139 -3.66 -27.08 -13.92
N THR A 140 -4.22 -26.08 -13.23
CA THR A 140 -4.03 -24.66 -13.54
C THR A 140 -2.85 -24.03 -12.78
N GLN A 141 -2.30 -22.95 -13.34
CA GLN A 141 -1.22 -22.18 -12.75
C GLN A 141 -1.50 -20.68 -12.84
N GLY A 142 -1.32 -19.98 -11.72
CA GLY A 142 -1.42 -18.53 -11.59
C GLY A 142 -0.07 -17.88 -11.29
N SER A 143 0.04 -16.57 -11.53
CA SER A 143 1.22 -15.77 -11.19
C SER A 143 0.82 -14.33 -10.97
N ASN A 144 1.27 -13.72 -9.88
CA ASN A 144 0.99 -12.29 -9.66
C ASN A 144 1.61 -11.45 -10.79
N SER A 145 0.89 -10.38 -11.16
CA SER A 145 1.23 -9.50 -12.29
C SER A 145 2.07 -8.30 -11.89
N SER A 146 1.99 -7.91 -10.61
CA SER A 146 2.59 -6.70 -10.04
C SER A 146 2.53 -6.74 -8.51
N GLY A 147 3.28 -5.85 -7.88
CA GLY A 147 3.05 -5.48 -6.47
C GLY A 147 1.80 -4.61 -6.32
N ARG A 148 1.31 -4.45 -5.08
CA ARG A 148 0.25 -3.47 -4.73
C ARG A 148 0.60 -2.78 -3.42
N MET A 149 0.32 -1.50 -3.31
CA MET A 149 0.47 -0.73 -2.06
C MET A 149 -0.47 0.47 -2.02
N TYR A 150 -0.69 1.02 -0.84
CA TYR A 150 -1.37 2.30 -0.63
C TYR A 150 -0.34 3.44 -0.56
N VAL A 151 -0.53 4.51 -1.34
CA VAL A 151 0.38 5.67 -1.38
C VAL A 151 -0.28 6.89 -0.72
N PRO A 152 0.15 7.28 0.50
CA PRO A 152 -0.67 8.20 1.31
C PRO A 152 -0.67 9.64 0.82
N ILE A 153 0.39 10.06 0.10
CA ILE A 153 0.53 11.41 -0.47
C ILE A 153 -0.52 11.68 -1.56
N VAL A 154 -0.96 10.64 -2.28
CA VAL A 154 -2.04 10.73 -3.28
C VAL A 154 -3.37 10.16 -2.80
N ASN A 155 -3.41 9.55 -1.60
CA ASN A 155 -4.58 8.88 -1.01
C ASN A 155 -5.17 7.79 -1.95
N GLU A 156 -4.31 7.03 -2.63
CA GLU A 156 -4.72 6.03 -3.64
C GLU A 156 -3.93 4.72 -3.55
N GLU A 157 -4.52 3.63 -4.04
CA GLU A 157 -3.85 2.35 -4.20
C GLU A 157 -3.16 2.24 -5.56
N VAL A 158 -1.91 1.77 -5.59
CA VAL A 158 -1.08 1.69 -6.79
C VAL A 158 -0.58 0.26 -7.05
N ASN A 159 -0.41 -0.07 -8.32
CA ASN A 159 0.00 -1.40 -8.78
C ASN A 159 1.53 -1.53 -8.96
N PHE A 160 2.27 -1.08 -7.96
CA PHE A 160 3.72 -1.28 -7.81
C PHE A 160 4.08 -1.29 -6.31
N LEU A 161 5.32 -1.65 -5.98
CA LEU A 161 5.87 -1.50 -4.62
C LEU A 161 7.03 -0.50 -4.64
N VAL A 162 7.10 0.37 -3.64
CA VAL A 162 8.24 1.26 -3.42
C VAL A 162 8.41 1.59 -1.94
N ALA A 163 9.65 1.66 -1.47
CA ALA A 163 9.99 2.21 -0.16
C ALA A 163 10.92 3.42 -0.34
N PRO A 164 10.44 4.65 -0.13
CA PRO A 164 11.30 5.83 -0.14
C PRO A 164 12.19 5.87 1.11
N ILE A 165 13.41 6.40 0.95
CA ILE A 165 14.37 6.63 2.03
C ILE A 165 14.69 8.12 2.02
N LEU A 166 14.14 8.89 2.95
CA LEU A 166 14.33 10.33 3.03
C LEU A 166 14.59 10.76 4.49
N GLY A 167 15.52 11.68 4.69
CA GLY A 167 15.72 12.27 6.01
C GLY A 167 16.96 13.13 6.15
N MET A 168 17.17 13.62 7.38
CA MET A 168 18.30 14.43 7.78
C MET A 168 18.89 13.92 9.09
N THR A 169 20.20 14.07 9.21
CA THR A 169 20.92 13.82 10.47
C THR A 169 21.76 15.04 10.85
N TYR A 170 21.92 15.27 12.15
CA TYR A 170 22.66 16.40 12.68
C TYR A 170 23.50 16.00 13.89
N ARG A 171 24.77 16.38 13.86
CA ARG A 171 25.70 16.22 14.97
C ARG A 171 26.56 17.47 15.10
N ALA A 172 26.40 18.21 16.20
CA ALA A 172 27.24 19.36 16.49
C ALA A 172 28.71 18.93 16.72
N PRO A 173 29.71 19.73 16.33
CA PRO A 173 31.13 19.38 16.55
C PRO A 173 31.47 19.10 18.01
N LYS A 174 32.22 18.03 18.26
CA LYS A 174 32.58 17.48 19.58
C LYS A 174 31.40 17.07 20.47
N SER A 175 30.18 17.01 19.92
CA SER A 175 28.98 16.65 20.68
C SER A 175 28.92 15.15 21.00
N ARG A 176 28.44 14.85 22.21
CA ARG A 176 27.96 13.51 22.61
C ARG A 176 26.54 13.21 22.12
N TRP A 177 25.77 14.25 21.77
CA TRP A 177 24.43 14.14 21.20
C TRP A 177 24.47 14.14 19.67
N SER A 178 23.72 13.20 19.07
CA SER A 178 23.40 13.18 17.64
C SER A 178 21.88 13.06 17.46
N PHE A 179 21.34 13.73 16.46
CA PHE A 179 19.89 13.79 16.18
C PHE A 179 19.62 13.34 14.74
N ALA A 180 18.45 12.77 14.50
CA ALA A 180 17.99 12.42 13.16
C ALA A 180 16.46 12.49 13.05
N ILE A 181 15.99 12.66 11.81
CA ILE A 181 14.59 12.47 11.42
C ILE A 181 14.57 11.94 9.98
N GLY A 182 13.73 10.95 9.73
CA GLY A 182 13.52 10.39 8.40
C GLY A 182 12.34 9.43 8.37
N ASN A 183 12.08 8.85 7.20
CA ASN A 183 11.02 7.87 6.99
C ASN A 183 11.62 6.46 6.76
N TYR A 184 10.83 5.41 7.03
CA TYR A 184 11.15 4.02 6.64
C TYR A 184 9.89 3.12 6.63
N VAL A 185 9.98 1.97 5.95
CA VAL A 185 8.94 0.93 5.89
C VAL A 185 9.42 -0.30 6.68
N PRO A 186 9.09 -0.44 7.98
CA PRO A 186 9.58 -1.57 8.79
C PRO A 186 8.88 -2.90 8.46
N PHE A 187 7.65 -2.86 7.94
CA PHE A 187 6.86 -4.02 7.51
C PHE A 187 6.16 -3.68 6.20
N GLY A 188 6.21 -4.57 5.20
CA GLY A 188 5.51 -4.32 3.93
C GLY A 188 5.53 -5.49 2.96
N VAL A 189 4.35 -5.93 2.55
CA VAL A 189 4.14 -6.85 1.41
C VAL A 189 2.88 -6.42 0.65
N GLY A 190 2.83 -6.70 -0.65
CA GLY A 190 1.59 -6.61 -1.41
C GLY A 190 1.72 -7.00 -2.87
N PHE A 191 0.68 -7.61 -3.43
CA PHE A 191 0.67 -8.20 -4.77
C PHE A 191 -0.72 -8.10 -5.42
N ASN A 192 -0.75 -8.25 -6.75
CA ASN A 192 -1.96 -8.16 -7.56
C ASN A 192 -1.96 -9.16 -8.73
N HIS A 193 -2.94 -10.05 -8.76
CA HIS A 193 -3.32 -10.93 -9.85
C HIS A 193 -4.37 -10.22 -10.72
N LYS A 194 -3.93 -9.62 -11.82
CA LYS A 194 -4.78 -8.84 -12.74
C LYS A 194 -5.54 -9.69 -13.76
N ASP A 195 -5.11 -10.92 -14.00
CA ASP A 195 -5.76 -11.83 -14.93
C ASP A 195 -7.02 -12.43 -14.28
N PRO A 196 -8.24 -12.20 -14.82
CA PRO A 196 -9.46 -12.82 -14.29
C PRO A 196 -9.46 -14.35 -14.36
N ALA A 197 -8.63 -14.95 -15.21
CA ALA A 197 -8.48 -16.40 -15.31
C ALA A 197 -7.57 -16.99 -14.22
N ASP A 198 -6.77 -16.18 -13.52
CA ASP A 198 -5.80 -16.67 -12.52
C ASP A 198 -6.52 -17.46 -11.41
N PRO A 199 -6.14 -18.72 -11.12
CA PRO A 199 -6.76 -19.53 -10.08
C PRO A 199 -6.57 -18.96 -8.67
N VAL A 200 -5.55 -18.12 -8.44
CA VAL A 200 -5.28 -17.43 -7.17
C VAL A 200 -6.36 -16.38 -6.86
N ARG A 201 -7.21 -15.99 -7.82
CA ARG A 201 -8.34 -15.04 -7.58
C ARG A 201 -9.24 -15.44 -6.42
N PHE A 202 -9.39 -16.74 -6.17
CA PHE A 202 -10.18 -17.29 -5.08
C PHE A 202 -9.47 -17.26 -3.72
N GLY A 203 -8.15 -17.07 -3.68
CA GLY A 203 -7.37 -16.86 -2.46
C GLY A 203 -7.13 -15.38 -2.19
N ALA A 204 -6.56 -14.68 -3.18
CA ALA A 204 -6.56 -13.23 -3.27
C ALA A 204 -6.29 -12.77 -4.72
N LYS A 205 -7.25 -12.03 -5.31
CA LYS A 205 -7.02 -11.21 -6.51
C LYS A 205 -5.94 -10.16 -6.22
N TYR A 206 -5.97 -9.58 -5.04
CA TYR A 206 -4.91 -8.71 -4.54
C TYR A 206 -4.90 -8.71 -3.02
N ALA A 207 -3.74 -8.41 -2.46
CA ALA A 207 -3.59 -8.13 -1.05
C ALA A 207 -2.41 -7.20 -0.82
N TYR A 208 -2.47 -6.40 0.24
CA TYR A 208 -1.33 -5.67 0.76
C TYR A 208 -1.48 -5.45 2.25
N VAL A 209 -0.36 -5.47 2.97
CA VAL A 209 -0.26 -5.02 4.36
C VAL A 209 1.07 -4.29 4.52
N GLN A 210 0.99 -3.04 4.96
CA GLN A 210 2.13 -2.12 5.05
C GLN A 210 2.07 -1.30 6.33
N HIS A 211 3.23 -1.07 6.93
CA HIS A 211 3.42 0.01 7.90
C HIS A 211 4.46 0.98 7.34
N LEU A 212 4.14 2.26 7.24
CA LEU A 212 5.02 3.32 6.75
C LEU A 212 5.21 4.35 7.86
N VAL A 213 6.44 4.46 8.38
CA VAL A 213 6.85 5.53 9.29
C VAL A 213 7.24 6.74 8.46
N TYR A 214 6.44 7.81 8.52
CA TYR A 214 6.71 9.06 7.79
C TYR A 214 7.81 9.88 8.45
N ALA A 215 7.81 9.90 9.79
CA ALA A 215 8.69 10.72 10.60
C ALA A 215 9.14 9.93 11.82
N ALA A 216 10.45 9.70 11.90
CA ALA A 216 11.11 9.02 13.01
C ALA A 216 12.10 9.97 13.73
N PRO A 217 11.63 10.99 14.47
CA PRO A 217 12.49 11.78 15.34
C PRO A 217 13.28 10.87 16.29
N SER A 218 14.59 11.05 16.27
CA SER A 218 15.56 10.13 16.87
C SER A 218 16.72 10.87 17.53
N VAL A 219 17.23 10.31 18.62
CA VAL A 219 18.36 10.86 19.37
C VAL A 219 19.31 9.75 19.82
N SER A 220 20.61 10.03 19.75
CA SER A 220 21.67 9.18 20.33
C SER A 220 22.55 9.99 21.28
N TYR A 221 22.96 9.34 22.37
CA TYR A 221 23.87 9.90 23.35
C TYR A 221 25.07 8.97 23.59
N LYS A 222 26.27 9.53 23.46
CA LYS A 222 27.54 8.87 23.78
C LYS A 222 27.78 8.87 25.29
N LEU A 223 27.34 7.80 25.96
CA LEU A 223 27.45 7.56 27.41
C LEU A 223 28.91 7.54 27.87
N THR A 224 29.74 6.71 27.23
CA THR A 224 31.19 6.60 27.47
C THR A 224 31.93 6.65 26.14
N ASP A 225 33.25 6.68 26.13
CA ASP A 225 33.97 6.74 24.86
C ASP A 225 33.86 5.49 23.98
N THR A 226 33.32 4.38 24.52
CA THR A 226 33.04 3.13 23.80
C THR A 226 31.56 2.71 23.82
N LEU A 227 30.70 3.32 24.65
CA LEU A 227 29.29 2.95 24.78
C LEU A 227 28.36 4.12 24.41
N SER A 228 27.34 3.82 23.62
CA SER A 228 26.27 4.73 23.23
C SER A 228 24.90 4.08 23.39
N ALA A 229 23.90 4.93 23.60
CA ALA A 229 22.49 4.55 23.63
C ALA A 229 21.69 5.51 22.75
N GLY A 230 20.57 5.07 22.20
CA GLY A 230 19.69 5.92 21.40
C GLY A 230 18.24 5.49 21.44
N VAL A 231 17.35 6.43 21.11
CA VAL A 231 15.90 6.23 21.08
C VAL A 231 15.35 6.85 19.81
N THR A 232 14.38 6.17 19.20
CA THR A 232 13.57 6.65 18.07
C THR A 232 12.10 6.53 18.43
N VAL A 233 11.30 7.54 18.10
CA VAL A 233 9.84 7.45 18.12
C VAL A 233 9.37 7.59 16.67
N GLY A 234 8.72 6.56 16.14
CA GLY A 234 8.14 6.56 14.81
C GLY A 234 6.69 7.02 14.82
N VAL A 235 6.36 8.00 13.98
CA VAL A 235 4.99 8.34 13.60
C VAL A 235 4.74 7.77 12.21
N GLY A 236 3.79 6.84 12.11
CA GLY A 236 3.48 6.13 10.88
C GLY A 236 2.00 5.85 10.68
N GLN A 237 1.68 5.35 9.50
CA GLN A 237 0.38 4.81 9.12
C GLN A 237 0.51 3.32 8.83
N THR A 238 -0.55 2.58 9.13
CA THR A 238 -0.74 1.22 8.62
C THR A 238 -1.84 1.23 7.56
N ALA A 239 -1.69 0.44 6.49
CA ALA A 239 -2.76 0.17 5.55
C ALA A 239 -2.81 -1.32 5.22
N LEU A 240 -4.03 -1.86 5.14
CA LEU A 240 -4.33 -3.25 4.84
C LEU A 240 -5.52 -3.30 3.88
N GLY A 241 -5.36 -3.96 2.74
CA GLY A 241 -6.44 -4.18 1.78
C GLY A 241 -6.35 -5.54 1.12
N VAL A 242 -7.50 -6.12 0.81
CA VAL A 242 -7.67 -7.46 0.25
C VAL A 242 -8.80 -7.43 -0.79
N GLY A 243 -8.62 -8.14 -1.89
CA GLY A 243 -9.68 -8.42 -2.85
C GLY A 243 -9.67 -9.90 -3.20
N VAL A 244 -10.83 -10.57 -3.10
CA VAL A 244 -10.95 -12.02 -3.29
C VAL A 244 -12.30 -12.36 -3.92
N ASP A 245 -12.30 -13.23 -4.93
CA ASP A 245 -13.53 -13.84 -5.43
C ASP A 245 -13.87 -15.04 -4.53
N MET A 246 -15.13 -15.25 -4.19
CA MET A 246 -15.52 -16.22 -3.17
C MET A 246 -16.22 -17.44 -3.78
N ARG A 247 -15.72 -18.64 -3.51
CA ARG A 247 -16.40 -19.94 -3.71
C ARG A 247 -16.27 -20.81 -2.46
N SER A 248 -17.10 -21.84 -2.31
CA SER A 248 -17.09 -22.70 -1.12
C SER A 248 -17.34 -24.17 -1.51
N PRO A 249 -16.29 -24.90 -1.93
CA PRO A 249 -16.40 -26.31 -2.29
C PRO A 249 -16.52 -27.16 -1.02
N ASN A 250 -17.72 -27.67 -0.74
CA ASN A 250 -17.99 -28.62 0.33
C ASN A 250 -19.32 -29.37 0.06
N ASP A 251 -19.54 -30.48 0.75
CA ASP A 251 -20.77 -31.30 0.60
C ASP A 251 -22.05 -30.50 0.85
N LEU A 252 -22.11 -29.65 1.88
CA LEU A 252 -23.34 -28.93 2.23
C LEU A 252 -23.73 -27.90 1.15
N VAL A 253 -22.75 -27.30 0.47
CA VAL A 253 -22.98 -26.46 -0.71
C VAL A 253 -23.40 -27.31 -1.91
N ALA A 254 -22.62 -28.35 -2.25
CA ALA A 254 -22.92 -29.25 -3.38
C ALA A 254 -24.33 -29.87 -3.30
N LEU A 255 -24.80 -30.17 -2.09
CA LEU A 255 -26.14 -30.70 -1.82
C LEU A 255 -27.24 -29.75 -2.33
N THR A 256 -27.05 -28.43 -2.22
CA THR A 256 -28.03 -27.45 -2.71
C THR A 256 -28.21 -27.56 -4.22
N ARG A 257 -27.12 -27.71 -4.98
CA ARG A 257 -27.12 -27.89 -6.44
C ARG A 257 -27.76 -29.21 -6.85
N VAL A 258 -27.40 -30.31 -6.18
CA VAL A 258 -27.98 -31.65 -6.42
C VAL A 258 -29.49 -31.64 -6.19
N LEU A 259 -29.96 -31.04 -5.08
CA LEU A 259 -31.38 -30.92 -4.78
C LEU A 259 -32.11 -29.96 -5.73
N GLY A 260 -31.48 -28.85 -6.12
CA GLY A 260 -32.03 -27.91 -7.10
C GLY A 260 -32.17 -28.50 -8.50
N ASP A 261 -31.22 -29.32 -8.94
CA ASP A 261 -31.35 -30.09 -10.19
C ASP A 261 -32.42 -31.17 -10.10
N ALA A 262 -32.42 -31.99 -9.03
CA ALA A 262 -33.35 -33.09 -8.85
C ALA A 262 -34.81 -32.66 -8.66
N THR A 263 -35.06 -31.39 -8.32
CA THR A 263 -36.41 -30.84 -8.12
C THR A 263 -36.87 -29.87 -9.23
N ARG A 264 -36.06 -29.59 -10.25
CA ARG A 264 -36.40 -28.66 -11.34
C ARG A 264 -37.74 -28.97 -12.01
N ASP A 265 -37.95 -30.24 -12.33
CA ASP A 265 -39.12 -30.71 -13.09
C ASP A 265 -40.20 -31.33 -12.19
N LEU A 266 -40.21 -30.98 -10.89
CA LEU A 266 -41.10 -31.58 -9.90
C LEU A 266 -42.46 -30.87 -9.88
N GLU A 267 -43.47 -31.40 -10.58
CA GLU A 267 -44.86 -30.93 -10.47
C GLU A 267 -45.43 -31.27 -9.07
N ILE A 268 -45.48 -30.28 -8.16
CA ILE A 268 -46.01 -30.44 -6.80
C ILE A 268 -47.36 -29.70 -6.68
N PRO A 269 -48.41 -30.29 -6.08
CA PRO A 269 -49.67 -29.56 -5.85
C PRO A 269 -49.48 -28.33 -4.95
N ILE A 270 -50.18 -27.24 -5.28
CA ILE A 270 -50.12 -25.87 -4.71
C ILE A 270 -49.89 -25.79 -3.20
N VAL A 271 -50.48 -26.69 -2.40
CA VAL A 271 -50.29 -26.74 -0.94
C VAL A 271 -48.81 -26.93 -0.54
N SER A 272 -47.99 -27.52 -1.41
CA SER A 272 -46.55 -27.71 -1.22
C SER A 272 -45.67 -26.63 -1.85
N GLU A 273 -46.21 -25.77 -2.73
CA GLU A 273 -45.51 -24.53 -3.14
C GLU A 273 -45.42 -23.56 -1.95
N LEU A 274 -46.42 -23.60 -1.06
CA LEU A 274 -46.42 -22.89 0.23
C LEU A 274 -45.41 -23.45 1.24
N THR A 275 -44.79 -24.61 0.97
CA THR A 275 -43.71 -25.20 1.79
C THR A 275 -42.35 -25.05 1.13
N PHE A 276 -42.06 -25.83 0.09
CA PHE A 276 -40.75 -25.88 -0.58
C PHE A 276 -40.93 -25.87 -2.12
N PRO A 277 -41.07 -24.68 -2.73
CA PRO A 277 -41.33 -24.55 -4.16
C PRO A 277 -40.11 -25.00 -4.99
N PRO A 278 -40.31 -25.68 -6.13
CA PRO A 278 -39.26 -26.10 -7.04
C PRO A 278 -38.80 -24.94 -7.96
N PRO A 279 -37.55 -24.95 -8.48
CA PRO A 279 -36.43 -25.77 -8.02
C PRO A 279 -36.00 -25.36 -6.60
N TRP A 280 -35.63 -26.33 -5.77
CA TRP A 280 -35.12 -26.05 -4.42
C TRP A 280 -33.82 -25.23 -4.48
N PHE A 281 -33.62 -24.37 -3.48
CA PHE A 281 -32.51 -23.40 -3.43
C PHE A 281 -32.40 -22.50 -4.67
N GLY A 282 -33.51 -22.28 -5.40
CA GLY A 282 -33.51 -21.52 -6.65
C GLY A 282 -32.77 -22.21 -7.82
N GLY A 283 -32.41 -23.49 -7.67
CA GLY A 283 -31.49 -24.21 -8.55
C GLY A 283 -30.18 -24.62 -7.86
N GLY A 284 -29.84 -23.97 -6.74
CA GLY A 284 -28.73 -24.31 -5.86
C GLY A 284 -27.35 -23.85 -6.35
N ILE A 285 -26.39 -23.87 -5.42
CA ILE A 285 -25.02 -23.40 -5.61
C ILE A 285 -24.09 -24.61 -5.79
N GLY A 286 -23.41 -24.73 -6.92
CA GLY A 286 -22.40 -25.76 -7.14
C GLY A 286 -21.15 -25.52 -6.28
N PRO A 287 -20.40 -26.58 -5.90
CA PRO A 287 -19.23 -26.43 -5.01
C PRO A 287 -18.16 -25.49 -5.60
N TYR A 288 -18.05 -25.45 -6.93
CA TYR A 288 -17.07 -24.64 -7.64
C TYR A 288 -17.60 -23.30 -8.16
N ASP A 289 -18.89 -23.00 -7.94
CA ASP A 289 -19.50 -21.74 -8.36
C ASP A 289 -19.01 -20.57 -7.50
N GLN A 290 -18.83 -19.41 -8.14
CA GLN A 290 -18.56 -18.18 -7.42
C GLN A 290 -19.85 -17.65 -6.79
N VAL A 291 -19.84 -17.38 -5.48
CA VAL A 291 -20.98 -16.84 -4.72
C VAL A 291 -20.89 -15.33 -4.49
N ALA A 292 -19.67 -14.79 -4.40
CA ALA A 292 -19.44 -13.36 -4.16
C ALA A 292 -18.08 -12.88 -4.67
N SER A 293 -17.81 -11.58 -4.54
CA SER A 293 -16.47 -10.99 -4.49
C SER A 293 -16.40 -10.04 -3.30
N LEU A 294 -15.39 -10.18 -2.46
CA LEU A 294 -15.07 -9.23 -1.38
C LEU A 294 -13.98 -8.26 -1.85
N GLN A 295 -14.20 -6.98 -1.60
CA GLN A 295 -13.22 -5.90 -1.69
C GLN A 295 -13.13 -5.22 -0.32
N LEU A 296 -11.92 -5.13 0.24
CA LEU A 296 -11.63 -4.61 1.56
C LEU A 296 -10.46 -3.61 1.45
N SER A 297 -10.62 -2.40 1.99
CA SER A 297 -9.54 -1.41 2.05
C SER A 297 -9.64 -0.63 3.37
N THR A 298 -8.59 -0.73 4.20
CA THR A 298 -8.56 -0.25 5.58
C THR A 298 -7.22 0.40 5.93
N ARG A 299 -7.24 1.37 6.85
CA ARG A 299 -6.05 2.07 7.30
C ARG A 299 -6.17 2.58 8.74
N ASP A 300 -5.01 2.87 9.32
CA ASP A 300 -4.83 3.61 10.56
C ASP A 300 -3.81 4.71 10.29
N ASP A 301 -4.29 5.96 10.21
CA ASP A 301 -3.48 7.13 9.86
C ASP A 301 -2.49 7.57 10.96
N PHE A 302 -2.57 7.00 12.17
CA PHE A 302 -1.66 7.31 13.28
C PHE A 302 -1.40 6.08 14.17
N SER A 303 -0.54 5.17 13.69
CA SER A 303 -0.03 4.01 14.45
C SER A 303 1.42 4.28 14.91
N PRO A 304 1.65 4.83 16.12
CA PRO A 304 3.00 5.15 16.61
C PRO A 304 3.78 3.92 17.07
N ASN A 305 5.11 3.97 16.92
CA ASN A 305 6.05 2.94 17.37
C ASN A 305 7.31 3.54 18.00
N TRP A 306 8.16 2.74 18.64
CA TRP A 306 9.43 3.21 19.18
C TRP A 306 10.54 2.15 19.18
N ASN A 307 11.79 2.60 18.98
CA ASN A 307 12.99 1.77 19.00
C ASN A 307 13.95 2.26 20.10
N VAL A 308 14.57 1.34 20.84
CA VAL A 308 15.67 1.65 21.79
C VAL A 308 16.89 0.84 21.39
N GLY A 309 18.01 1.53 21.16
CA GLY A 309 19.27 0.95 20.72
C GLY A 309 20.39 1.12 21.74
N LEU A 310 21.29 0.13 21.78
CA LEU A 310 22.58 0.16 22.47
C LEU A 310 23.68 -0.25 21.49
N LEU A 311 24.83 0.42 21.55
CA LEU A 311 25.98 0.12 20.71
C LEU A 311 27.27 0.32 21.50
N TRP A 312 28.08 -0.75 21.57
CA TRP A 312 29.30 -0.85 22.34
C TRP A 312 30.49 -1.26 21.46
N GLU A 313 31.50 -0.39 21.35
CA GLU A 313 32.76 -0.63 20.65
C GLU A 313 33.92 -0.80 21.66
N PRO A 314 34.02 -1.94 22.37
CA PRO A 314 35.07 -2.14 23.38
C PRO A 314 36.49 -2.12 22.82
N LEU A 315 36.67 -2.48 21.54
CA LEU A 315 37.97 -2.57 20.87
C LEU A 315 37.83 -2.08 19.43
N ARG A 316 38.89 -1.50 18.85
CA ARG A 316 38.87 -1.00 17.45
C ARG A 316 38.48 -2.06 16.39
N TRP A 317 38.57 -3.35 16.73
CA TRP A 317 38.20 -4.47 15.87
C TRP A 317 36.88 -5.17 16.23
N LEU A 318 36.19 -4.77 17.32
CA LEU A 318 34.97 -5.41 17.81
C LEU A 318 33.91 -4.36 18.16
N SER A 319 32.75 -4.45 17.52
CA SER A 319 31.52 -3.74 17.88
C SER A 319 30.41 -4.74 18.19
N LEU A 320 29.58 -4.41 19.18
CA LEU A 320 28.42 -5.17 19.63
C LEU A 320 27.22 -4.23 19.68
N GLY A 321 26.14 -4.60 19.00
CA GLY A 321 24.90 -3.81 18.96
C GLY A 321 23.71 -4.61 19.46
N MET A 322 22.73 -3.92 20.02
CA MET A 322 21.41 -4.47 20.33
C MET A 322 20.35 -3.39 20.08
N VAL A 323 19.21 -3.77 19.51
CA VAL A 323 18.02 -2.92 19.41
C VAL A 323 16.80 -3.70 19.87
N TYR A 324 15.90 -3.03 20.57
CA TYR A 324 14.51 -3.43 20.78
C TYR A 324 13.62 -2.50 19.96
N GLN A 325 12.63 -3.07 19.28
CA GLN A 325 11.59 -2.36 18.54
C GLN A 325 10.23 -2.75 19.13
N SER A 326 9.39 -1.76 19.41
CA SER A 326 8.09 -1.99 20.05
C SER A 326 7.15 -2.80 19.16
N GLU A 327 6.18 -3.48 19.79
CA GLU A 327 4.94 -3.82 19.12
C GLU A 327 4.29 -2.56 18.52
N ILE A 328 3.56 -2.71 17.42
CA ILE A 328 2.75 -1.64 16.83
C ILE A 328 1.30 -2.06 16.90
N LYS A 329 0.49 -1.30 17.63
CA LYS A 329 -0.96 -1.49 17.73
C LYS A 329 -1.62 -0.61 16.68
N VAL A 330 -2.59 -1.20 15.98
CA VAL A 330 -3.21 -0.60 14.82
C VAL A 330 -4.72 -0.74 14.95
N GLN A 331 -5.44 0.37 14.80
CA GLN A 331 -6.90 0.40 14.77
C GLN A 331 -7.36 0.73 13.35
N LEU A 332 -7.39 -0.31 12.52
CA LEU A 332 -7.76 -0.22 11.12
C LEU A 332 -9.25 0.15 11.00
N THR A 333 -9.51 1.24 10.28
CA THR A 333 -10.85 1.66 9.85
C THR A 333 -10.88 1.76 8.35
N GLY A 334 -12.02 1.49 7.72
CA GLY A 334 -12.10 1.56 6.27
C GLY A 334 -13.46 1.23 5.68
N ARG A 335 -13.44 0.79 4.43
CA ARG A 335 -14.62 0.42 3.65
C ARG A 335 -14.49 -1.02 3.16
N TYR A 336 -15.63 -1.67 3.03
CA TYR A 336 -15.76 -2.97 2.39
C TYR A 336 -16.90 -2.96 1.38
N ARG A 337 -16.85 -3.91 0.45
CA ARG A 337 -17.91 -4.22 -0.51
C ARG A 337 -17.92 -5.73 -0.78
N PHE A 338 -19.05 -6.38 -0.55
CA PHE A 338 -19.39 -7.69 -1.11
C PHE A 338 -20.28 -7.46 -2.33
N ASP A 339 -19.87 -7.95 -3.50
CA ASP A 339 -20.72 -8.08 -4.68
C ASP A 339 -21.20 -9.53 -4.77
N TYR A 340 -22.50 -9.79 -4.93
CA TYR A 340 -23.07 -11.15 -4.91
C TYR A 340 -23.42 -11.64 -6.31
N THR A 341 -23.14 -12.90 -6.62
CA THR A 341 -23.49 -13.48 -7.92
C THR A 341 -24.98 -13.78 -8.02
N GLU A 342 -25.50 -13.89 -9.24
CA GLU A 342 -26.93 -14.15 -9.47
C GLU A 342 -27.38 -15.48 -8.83
N VAL A 343 -26.53 -16.51 -8.84
CA VAL A 343 -26.81 -17.82 -8.24
C VAL A 343 -26.97 -17.73 -6.71
N PHE A 344 -26.14 -16.91 -6.04
CA PHE A 344 -26.30 -16.63 -4.62
C PHE A 344 -27.60 -15.86 -4.35
N GLN A 345 -27.90 -14.84 -5.16
CA GLN A 345 -29.13 -14.05 -5.05
C GLN A 345 -30.39 -14.92 -5.24
N GLN A 346 -30.43 -15.77 -6.26
CA GLN A 346 -31.52 -16.73 -6.50
C GLN A 346 -31.70 -17.70 -5.32
N THR A 347 -30.61 -18.14 -4.68
CA THR A 347 -30.67 -18.99 -3.47
C THR A 347 -31.26 -18.25 -2.26
N VAL A 348 -30.93 -16.95 -2.10
CA VAL A 348 -31.46 -16.09 -1.03
C VAL A 348 -32.94 -15.74 -1.27
N ASP A 349 -33.33 -15.37 -2.48
CA ASP A 349 -34.74 -15.07 -2.79
C ASP A 349 -35.62 -16.33 -2.73
N TRP A 350 -35.09 -17.52 -3.04
CA TRP A 350 -35.79 -18.77 -2.78
C TRP A 350 -36.12 -18.95 -1.30
N MET A 351 -35.22 -18.56 -0.39
CA MET A 351 -35.46 -18.59 1.06
C MET A 351 -36.58 -17.61 1.50
N GLY A 352 -36.94 -16.62 0.67
CA GLY A 352 -38.10 -15.74 0.85
C GLY A 352 -39.38 -16.17 0.12
N SER A 353 -39.31 -17.19 -0.75
CA SER A 353 -40.35 -17.48 -1.74
C SER A 353 -41.64 -18.09 -1.19
N SER A 354 -41.61 -18.71 0.00
CA SER A 354 -42.78 -19.36 0.62
C SER A 354 -42.99 -18.91 2.07
N PRO A 355 -44.24 -18.94 2.61
CA PRO A 355 -44.49 -18.64 4.02
C PRO A 355 -43.70 -19.55 4.97
N THR A 356 -43.49 -20.81 4.59
CA THR A 356 -42.72 -21.78 5.40
C THR A 356 -41.23 -21.45 5.39
N LEU A 357 -40.67 -21.08 4.23
CA LEU A 357 -39.26 -20.68 4.12
C LEU A 357 -39.00 -19.36 4.83
N LEU A 358 -39.89 -18.37 4.74
CA LEU A 358 -39.83 -17.13 5.54
C LEU A 358 -39.84 -17.39 7.05
N MET A 359 -40.65 -18.35 7.53
CA MET A 359 -40.63 -18.75 8.94
C MET A 359 -39.32 -19.43 9.34
N LEU A 360 -38.78 -20.33 8.50
CA LEU A 360 -37.49 -20.99 8.74
C LEU A 360 -36.34 -19.98 8.71
N ALA A 361 -36.35 -19.02 7.78
CA ALA A 361 -35.37 -17.95 7.67
C ALA A 361 -35.39 -17.04 8.90
N GLY A 362 -36.58 -16.67 9.39
CA GLY A 362 -36.74 -15.91 10.63
C GLY A 362 -36.24 -16.69 11.87
N MET A 363 -36.52 -18.00 11.95
CA MET A 363 -36.07 -18.86 13.05
C MET A 363 -34.56 -19.09 13.05
N LEU A 364 -33.95 -19.27 11.88
CA LEU A 364 -32.52 -19.53 11.71
C LEU A 364 -31.69 -18.25 11.47
N LYS A 365 -32.34 -17.07 11.50
CA LYS A 365 -31.78 -15.76 11.13
C LYS A 365 -30.95 -15.80 9.83
N LEU A 366 -31.54 -16.37 8.78
CA LEU A 366 -30.98 -16.44 7.43
C LEU A 366 -31.46 -15.25 6.57
N PRO A 367 -30.72 -14.87 5.51
CA PRO A 367 -31.20 -13.92 4.53
C PRO A 367 -32.32 -14.54 3.68
N PHE A 368 -33.32 -13.72 3.33
CA PHE A 368 -34.49 -14.12 2.55
C PHE A 368 -34.98 -13.05 1.54
N ASN A 369 -34.24 -11.94 1.42
CA ASN A 369 -34.39 -10.96 0.35
C ASN A 369 -32.99 -10.72 -0.21
N ALA A 370 -32.76 -11.02 -1.47
CA ALA A 370 -31.46 -10.85 -2.09
C ALA A 370 -31.11 -9.36 -2.27
N VAL A 371 -29.81 -9.08 -2.30
CA VAL A 371 -29.26 -7.79 -2.73
C VAL A 371 -28.11 -8.03 -3.69
N PRO A 372 -27.89 -7.16 -4.70
CA PRO A 372 -26.78 -7.33 -5.64
C PRO A 372 -25.41 -7.07 -5.00
N TYR A 373 -25.36 -6.24 -3.95
CA TYR A 373 -24.15 -5.98 -3.17
C TYR A 373 -24.50 -5.53 -1.75
N GLN A 374 -23.54 -5.67 -0.83
CA GLN A 374 -23.52 -4.98 0.46
C GLN A 374 -22.22 -4.19 0.57
N SER A 375 -22.28 -2.95 1.07
CA SER A 375 -21.09 -2.15 1.34
C SER A 375 -21.31 -1.25 2.54
N GLY A 376 -20.23 -0.95 3.26
CA GLY A 376 -20.30 -0.24 4.54
C GLY A 376 -18.92 0.09 5.07
N THR A 377 -18.87 0.42 6.35
CA THR A 377 -17.65 0.61 7.14
C THR A 377 -17.24 -0.68 7.84
N VAL A 378 -15.93 -0.83 8.05
CA VAL A 378 -15.32 -1.99 8.68
C VAL A 378 -14.24 -1.52 9.66
N TYR A 379 -14.14 -2.23 10.79
CA TYR A 379 -13.17 -2.01 11.85
C TYR A 379 -12.37 -3.28 12.10
N SER A 380 -11.07 -3.15 12.38
CA SER A 380 -10.21 -4.25 12.79
C SER A 380 -9.10 -3.77 13.73
N GLU A 381 -8.76 -4.57 14.73
CA GLU A 381 -7.52 -4.37 15.49
C GLU A 381 -6.44 -5.30 14.92
N TYR A 382 -5.30 -4.72 14.54
CA TYR A 382 -4.15 -5.46 14.04
C TYR A 382 -2.91 -5.15 14.89
N LYS A 383 -1.98 -6.11 14.95
CA LYS A 383 -0.76 -5.99 15.76
C LYS A 383 0.46 -6.48 15.00
N PHE A 384 1.40 -5.56 14.76
CA PHE A 384 2.76 -5.96 14.36
C PHE A 384 3.58 -6.34 15.60
N PRO A 385 4.48 -7.36 15.49
CA PRO A 385 5.21 -7.89 16.62
C PRO A 385 6.24 -6.92 17.18
N GLN A 386 6.52 -7.05 18.48
CA GLN A 386 7.79 -6.53 19.04
C GLN A 386 8.97 -7.34 18.49
N ARG A 387 10.13 -6.70 18.37
CA ARG A 387 11.34 -7.31 17.79
C ARG A 387 12.58 -7.00 18.61
N VAL A 388 13.53 -7.95 18.64
CA VAL A 388 14.88 -7.74 19.17
C VAL A 388 15.88 -8.17 18.11
N GLN A 389 16.86 -7.33 17.82
CA GLN A 389 17.97 -7.66 16.93
C GLN A 389 19.28 -7.43 17.70
N MET A 390 20.20 -8.39 17.63
CA MET A 390 21.50 -8.36 18.28
C MET A 390 22.57 -8.58 17.23
N GLY A 391 23.58 -7.72 17.16
CA GLY A 391 24.62 -7.78 16.14
C GLY A 391 26.03 -7.83 16.69
N VAL A 392 26.94 -8.46 15.96
CA VAL A 392 28.39 -8.35 16.14
C VAL A 392 29.05 -7.92 14.85
N LYS A 393 30.01 -6.99 14.95
CA LYS A 393 30.91 -6.63 13.85
C LYS A 393 32.36 -6.84 14.25
N LEU A 394 33.08 -7.56 13.41
CA LEU A 394 34.51 -7.85 13.51
C LEU A 394 35.26 -7.15 12.38
N LYS A 395 36.42 -6.55 12.67
CA LYS A 395 37.36 -6.01 11.67
C LYS A 395 38.71 -6.74 11.78
N PRO A 396 38.90 -7.94 11.18
CA PRO A 396 40.18 -8.65 11.22
C PRO A 396 41.32 -7.86 10.55
N PHE A 397 40.98 -7.03 9.57
CA PHE A 397 41.88 -6.11 8.86
C PHE A 397 41.11 -4.79 8.61
N GLU A 398 41.80 -3.64 8.48
CA GLU A 398 41.12 -2.34 8.33
C GLU A 398 40.26 -2.20 7.04
N ARG A 399 40.47 -3.10 6.06
CA ARG A 399 39.70 -3.21 4.81
C ARG A 399 38.57 -4.24 4.84
N LEU A 400 38.52 -5.14 5.82
CA LEU A 400 37.52 -6.21 5.90
C LEU A 400 36.68 -6.06 7.17
N SER A 401 35.38 -5.84 7.01
CA SER A 401 34.41 -6.01 8.08
C SER A 401 33.60 -7.28 7.85
N LEU A 402 33.47 -8.10 8.89
CA LEU A 402 32.53 -9.22 8.98
C LEU A 402 31.43 -8.81 9.96
N LEU A 403 30.18 -9.03 9.61
CA LEU A 403 29.00 -8.70 10.40
C LEU A 403 28.13 -9.95 10.53
N ALA A 404 27.51 -10.15 11.69
CA ALA A 404 26.52 -11.21 11.88
C ALA A 404 25.49 -10.76 12.92
N ASP A 405 24.22 -10.91 12.58
CA ASP A 405 23.10 -10.52 13.43
C ASP A 405 22.20 -11.74 13.74
N LEU A 406 21.63 -11.73 14.94
CA LEU A 406 20.60 -12.64 15.42
C LEU A 406 19.32 -11.82 15.65
N HIS A 407 18.21 -12.30 15.09
CA HIS A 407 16.93 -11.59 15.03
C HIS A 407 15.85 -12.40 15.76
N TRP A 408 15.01 -11.73 16.55
CA TRP A 408 13.81 -12.28 17.17
C TRP A 408 12.58 -11.39 16.90
N ALA A 409 11.42 -12.02 16.67
CA ALA A 409 10.13 -11.33 16.63
C ALA A 409 8.99 -12.14 17.27
N ASP A 410 8.13 -11.45 18.01
CA ASP A 410 6.94 -11.94 18.72
C ASP A 410 5.72 -12.06 17.79
N TRP A 411 5.88 -12.77 16.67
CA TRP A 411 4.78 -12.96 15.71
C TRP A 411 3.66 -13.85 16.30
N SER A 412 3.90 -14.62 17.36
CA SER A 412 2.81 -15.36 18.03
C SER A 412 1.80 -14.51 18.79
N SER A 413 2.07 -13.20 18.92
CA SER A 413 1.11 -12.22 19.39
C SER A 413 0.01 -11.86 18.36
N LEU A 414 0.11 -12.29 17.09
CA LEU A 414 -0.98 -12.27 16.13
C LEU A 414 -1.69 -13.64 16.12
N LYS A 415 -2.90 -13.69 16.69
CA LYS A 415 -3.69 -14.92 16.82
C LYS A 415 -4.78 -15.09 15.78
N GLU A 416 -5.49 -14.01 15.49
CA GLU A 416 -6.57 -13.97 14.50
C GLU A 416 -6.59 -12.60 13.84
N ASP A 417 -7.04 -12.54 12.58
CA ASP A 417 -7.56 -11.29 12.01
C ASP A 417 -9.05 -11.21 12.35
N ARG A 418 -9.52 -10.06 12.82
CA ARG A 418 -10.92 -9.84 13.16
C ARG A 418 -11.44 -8.59 12.46
N PHE A 419 -12.33 -8.75 11.50
CA PHE A 419 -12.97 -7.66 10.75
C PHE A 419 -14.44 -7.55 11.14
N VAL A 420 -14.82 -6.47 11.81
CA VAL A 420 -16.19 -6.17 12.25
C VAL A 420 -16.84 -5.20 11.26
N PHE A 421 -17.92 -5.64 10.63
CA PHE A 421 -18.73 -4.87 9.68
C PHE A 421 -19.87 -4.12 10.39
N ASP A 422 -20.33 -3.02 9.81
CA ASP A 422 -21.39 -2.16 10.37
C ASP A 422 -22.83 -2.68 10.19
N GLN A 423 -22.99 -3.84 9.53
CA GLN A 423 -24.26 -4.54 9.32
C GLN A 423 -24.04 -6.06 9.22
N ASP A 424 -25.11 -6.84 9.39
CA ASP A 424 -25.09 -8.27 9.08
C ASP A 424 -24.81 -8.50 7.59
N ILE A 425 -23.90 -9.42 7.27
CA ILE A 425 -23.53 -9.82 5.92
C ILE A 425 -24.28 -11.10 5.56
N GLN A 426 -25.00 -11.11 4.42
CA GLN A 426 -25.81 -12.26 4.00
C GLN A 426 -24.98 -13.55 3.88
N LEU A 427 -23.75 -13.46 3.37
CA LEU A 427 -22.84 -14.61 3.30
C LEU A 427 -22.44 -15.15 4.69
N LEU A 428 -22.19 -14.28 5.67
CA LEU A 428 -21.84 -14.69 7.04
C LEU A 428 -23.02 -15.37 7.76
N GLN A 429 -24.24 -14.88 7.55
CA GLN A 429 -25.47 -15.53 8.04
C GLN A 429 -25.63 -16.96 7.49
N VAL A 430 -25.25 -17.19 6.23
CA VAL A 430 -25.28 -18.53 5.60
C VAL A 430 -24.16 -19.43 6.13
N VAL A 431 -22.89 -18.99 6.16
CA VAL A 431 -21.79 -19.86 6.65
C VAL A 431 -21.87 -20.17 8.14
N ARG A 432 -22.64 -19.42 8.94
CA ARG A 432 -23.00 -19.80 10.31
C ARG A 432 -23.70 -21.16 10.39
N MET A 433 -24.50 -21.52 9.38
CA MET A 433 -25.12 -22.86 9.29
C MET A 433 -24.10 -23.97 8.98
N LEU A 434 -22.95 -23.59 8.40
CA LEU A 434 -21.77 -24.44 8.19
C LEU A 434 -20.84 -24.43 9.43
N GLY A 435 -21.33 -24.04 10.60
CA GLY A 435 -20.58 -24.03 11.86
C GLY A 435 -19.80 -22.75 12.15
N TYR A 436 -19.89 -21.70 11.34
CA TYR A 436 -19.07 -20.50 11.53
C TYR A 436 -19.44 -19.73 12.81
N THR A 437 -18.47 -19.55 13.70
CA THR A 437 -18.68 -19.04 15.07
C THR A 437 -18.50 -17.53 15.25
N GLY A 438 -17.98 -16.82 14.25
CA GLY A 438 -17.79 -15.37 14.32
C GLY A 438 -19.09 -14.55 14.27
N GLY A 439 -20.20 -15.17 13.87
CA GLY A 439 -21.50 -14.51 13.72
C GLY A 439 -21.63 -13.71 12.43
N ASP A 440 -22.63 -12.84 12.39
CA ASP A 440 -23.25 -12.41 11.14
C ASP A 440 -22.60 -11.14 10.56
N ASN A 441 -21.91 -10.37 11.39
CA ASN A 441 -21.27 -9.11 11.02
C ASN A 441 -19.75 -9.12 11.27
N THR A 442 -19.14 -10.26 11.61
CA THR A 442 -17.72 -10.33 11.92
C THR A 442 -17.04 -11.48 11.18
N LEU A 443 -16.05 -11.17 10.34
CA LEU A 443 -15.13 -12.15 9.76
C LEU A 443 -13.94 -12.36 10.69
N VAL A 444 -13.59 -13.61 10.97
CA VAL A 444 -12.51 -14.02 11.88
C VAL A 444 -11.67 -15.07 11.17
N LEU A 445 -10.40 -14.74 10.89
CA LEU A 445 -9.44 -15.67 10.29
C LEU A 445 -8.44 -16.10 11.37
N GLN A 446 -8.44 -17.36 11.78
CA GLN A 446 -7.43 -17.85 12.74
C GLN A 446 -6.06 -17.90 12.06
N ARG A 447 -5.03 -17.37 12.72
CA ARG A 447 -3.66 -17.24 12.18
C ARG A 447 -2.65 -18.05 12.96
N ASP A 448 -2.76 -17.99 14.28
CA ASP A 448 -1.91 -18.67 15.28
C ASP A 448 -0.42 -18.70 14.89
N PHE A 449 0.11 -17.53 14.53
CA PHE A 449 1.48 -17.35 14.04
C PHE A 449 2.52 -17.75 15.09
N LYS A 450 3.75 -17.99 14.63
CA LYS A 450 4.83 -18.58 15.43
C LYS A 450 5.99 -17.61 15.60
N ASP A 451 6.54 -17.56 16.81
CA ASP A 451 7.69 -16.73 17.16
C ASP A 451 8.94 -17.06 16.35
N THR A 452 9.75 -16.02 16.15
CA THR A 452 10.81 -16.01 15.13
C THR A 452 12.19 -15.81 15.73
N TRP A 453 13.17 -16.50 15.16
CA TRP A 453 14.56 -16.67 15.56
C TRP A 453 15.36 -17.05 14.32
N HIS A 454 15.95 -16.06 13.66
CA HIS A 454 16.77 -16.24 12.46
C HIS A 454 18.09 -15.49 12.56
N TRP A 455 19.01 -15.80 11.66
CA TRP A 455 20.35 -15.22 11.63
C TRP A 455 20.71 -14.72 10.24
N SER A 456 21.62 -13.77 10.20
CA SER A 456 22.16 -13.22 8.96
C SER A 456 23.66 -12.96 9.08
N ALA A 457 24.36 -12.95 7.94
CA ALA A 457 25.78 -12.62 7.86
C ALA A 457 26.06 -11.65 6.72
N GLY A 458 26.95 -10.68 6.97
CA GLY A 458 27.38 -9.66 6.02
C GLY A 458 28.90 -9.54 5.95
N LEU A 459 29.41 -9.16 4.78
CA LEU A 459 30.82 -8.92 4.51
C LEU A 459 30.96 -7.59 3.75
N GLU A 460 31.69 -6.63 4.32
CA GLU A 460 32.07 -5.39 3.66
C GLU A 460 33.59 -5.41 3.39
N PHE A 461 33.99 -5.28 2.14
CA PHE A 461 35.39 -5.21 1.72
C PHE A 461 35.72 -3.91 0.99
N LYS A 462 36.65 -3.14 1.55
CA LYS A 462 37.15 -1.89 0.95
C LYS A 462 38.20 -2.20 -0.11
N LEU A 463 37.77 -2.15 -1.37
CA LEU A 463 38.65 -2.30 -2.54
C LEU A 463 39.60 -1.11 -2.64
N THR A 464 39.08 0.10 -2.43
CA THR A 464 39.82 1.38 -2.38
C THR A 464 39.23 2.28 -1.29
N ASP A 465 39.81 3.46 -1.09
CA ASP A 465 39.26 4.47 -0.17
C ASP A 465 37.93 5.08 -0.67
N TRP A 466 37.60 4.91 -1.95
CA TRP A 466 36.37 5.42 -2.59
C TRP A 466 35.35 4.32 -2.95
N LEU A 467 35.73 3.04 -2.96
CA LEU A 467 34.88 1.91 -3.35
C LEU A 467 34.94 0.79 -2.30
N SER A 468 33.78 0.47 -1.73
CA SER A 468 33.56 -0.73 -0.92
C SER A 468 32.57 -1.66 -1.61
N MET A 469 32.87 -2.96 -1.62
CA MET A 469 31.96 -4.03 -2.04
C MET A 469 31.29 -4.62 -0.79
N MET A 470 30.03 -5.00 -0.91
CA MET A 470 29.22 -5.62 0.14
C MET A 470 28.61 -6.92 -0.39
N LEU A 471 28.60 -7.96 0.45
CA LEU A 471 27.92 -9.22 0.21
C LEU A 471 27.18 -9.61 1.48
N GLY A 472 26.05 -10.31 1.36
CA GLY A 472 25.28 -10.77 2.50
C GLY A 472 24.46 -12.02 2.21
N TYR A 473 24.08 -12.70 3.29
CA TYR A 473 23.16 -13.81 3.27
C TYR A 473 22.27 -13.73 4.53
N GLU A 474 20.98 -13.96 4.34
CA GLU A 474 19.97 -13.89 5.39
C GLU A 474 18.96 -15.01 5.16
N ARG A 475 18.81 -15.89 6.15
CA ARG A 475 17.81 -16.96 6.11
C ARG A 475 16.52 -16.43 6.73
N ARG A 476 15.40 -16.48 6.01
CA ARG A 476 14.11 -15.95 6.46
C ARG A 476 13.01 -17.02 6.45
N PRO A 477 12.90 -17.87 7.49
CA PRO A 477 11.89 -18.92 7.53
C PRO A 477 10.46 -18.36 7.66
N THR A 478 9.38 -19.12 7.54
CA THR A 478 8.01 -18.56 7.71
C THR A 478 7.52 -18.51 9.17
N SER A 479 6.78 -17.45 9.54
CA SER A 479 6.02 -17.35 10.81
C SER A 479 4.63 -18.00 10.75
N VAL A 480 4.17 -18.34 9.55
CA VAL A 480 2.83 -18.85 9.29
C VAL A 480 2.66 -20.25 9.88
N ASN A 481 1.48 -20.55 10.43
CA ASN A 481 1.11 -21.92 10.72
C ASN A 481 0.61 -22.60 9.45
N LEU A 482 1.22 -23.72 9.01
CA LEU A 482 0.78 -24.43 7.79
C LEU A 482 -0.70 -24.87 7.84
N ILE A 483 -1.24 -25.08 9.04
CA ILE A 483 -2.66 -25.40 9.28
C ILE A 483 -3.58 -24.21 8.98
N HIS A 484 -3.07 -22.97 9.00
CA HIS A 484 -3.78 -21.73 8.70
C HIS A 484 -3.16 -21.03 7.47
N TRP A 485 -2.66 -21.81 6.51
CA TRP A 485 -1.99 -21.29 5.33
C TRP A 485 -3.01 -20.72 4.34
N ASP A 486 -2.76 -19.49 3.87
CA ASP A 486 -3.62 -18.71 2.97
C ASP A 486 -2.86 -18.19 1.74
N ASN A 487 -3.61 -17.60 0.78
CA ASN A 487 -3.07 -16.91 -0.39
C ASN A 487 -3.21 -15.37 -0.33
N ILE A 488 -3.49 -14.81 0.85
CA ILE A 488 -3.70 -13.37 1.10
C ILE A 488 -2.39 -12.69 1.50
N TYR A 489 -1.61 -13.23 2.45
CA TYR A 489 -0.29 -12.68 2.76
C TYR A 489 0.73 -13.68 3.31
N SER A 490 0.39 -14.96 3.40
CA SER A 490 1.35 -15.99 3.81
C SER A 490 2.53 -16.12 2.82
N LEU A 491 3.75 -16.14 3.36
CA LEU A 491 5.02 -16.21 2.63
C LEU A 491 5.87 -17.38 3.16
N PRO A 492 6.54 -18.16 2.30
CA PRO A 492 7.28 -19.35 2.71
C PRO A 492 8.66 -19.02 3.28
N ASP A 493 9.43 -20.04 3.71
CA ASP A 493 10.86 -19.92 4.00
C ASP A 493 11.61 -19.34 2.78
N LEU A 494 12.17 -18.14 2.89
CA LEU A 494 12.95 -17.46 1.86
C LEU A 494 14.45 -17.48 2.20
N GLU A 495 15.27 -17.89 1.24
CA GLU A 495 16.73 -17.77 1.30
C GLU A 495 17.17 -16.50 0.55
N SER A 496 17.79 -15.54 1.25
CA SER A 496 18.16 -14.22 0.71
C SER A 496 19.64 -14.11 0.38
N TYR A 497 19.96 -13.85 -0.89
CA TYR A 497 21.32 -13.64 -1.40
C TYR A 497 21.53 -12.17 -1.77
N CYS A 498 22.51 -11.52 -1.13
CA CYS A 498 22.66 -10.08 -1.16
C CYS A 498 24.02 -9.62 -1.68
N ALA A 499 24.04 -8.51 -2.42
CA ALA A 499 25.24 -7.86 -2.92
C ALA A 499 25.06 -6.34 -3.04
N GLY A 500 26.16 -5.59 -3.03
CA GLY A 500 26.09 -4.15 -3.22
C GLY A 500 27.43 -3.43 -3.24
N PHE A 501 27.37 -2.12 -3.41
CA PHE A 501 28.52 -1.23 -3.52
C PHE A 501 28.28 0.08 -2.77
N SER A 502 29.33 0.60 -2.13
CA SER A 502 29.32 1.93 -1.51
C SER A 502 30.44 2.77 -2.13
N LEU A 503 30.04 3.88 -2.74
CA LEU A 503 30.91 4.86 -3.39
C LEU A 503 31.06 6.09 -2.49
N LYS A 504 32.30 6.51 -2.20
CA LYS A 504 32.59 7.63 -1.28
C LYS A 504 33.44 8.68 -1.98
N PHE A 505 32.86 9.85 -2.20
CA PHE A 505 33.48 10.95 -2.93
C PHE A 505 34.12 11.97 -1.98
N LYS A 506 35.12 12.70 -2.48
CA LYS A 506 35.87 13.71 -1.70
C LYS A 506 35.02 14.90 -1.22
N SER A 507 33.82 15.08 -1.78
CA SER A 507 32.79 16.03 -1.34
C SER A 507 32.10 15.65 -0.02
N GLY A 508 32.35 14.46 0.52
CA GLY A 508 31.55 13.87 1.59
C GLY A 508 30.25 13.20 1.11
N THR A 509 29.98 13.22 -0.20
CA THR A 509 28.88 12.46 -0.81
C THR A 509 29.19 10.96 -0.75
N GLN A 510 28.25 10.16 -0.24
CA GLN A 510 28.24 8.71 -0.30
C GLN A 510 27.05 8.25 -1.15
N VAL A 511 27.26 7.28 -2.03
CA VAL A 511 26.22 6.59 -2.81
C VAL A 511 26.29 5.10 -2.49
N ASP A 512 25.22 4.57 -1.89
CA ASP A 512 25.05 3.14 -1.62
C ASP A 512 24.10 2.53 -2.67
N LEU A 513 24.50 1.39 -3.22
CA LEU A 513 23.72 0.53 -4.10
C LEU A 513 23.58 -0.85 -3.44
N GLY A 514 22.35 -1.37 -3.37
CA GLY A 514 22.05 -2.67 -2.78
C GLY A 514 21.11 -3.48 -3.66
N PHE A 515 21.41 -4.76 -3.78
CA PHE A 515 20.63 -5.74 -4.50
C PHE A 515 20.45 -6.98 -3.63
N ALA A 516 19.25 -7.55 -3.61
CA ALA A 516 19.01 -8.86 -3.01
C ALA A 516 18.10 -9.70 -3.90
N TYR A 517 18.33 -11.01 -3.87
CA TYR A 517 17.52 -12.02 -4.52
C TYR A 517 17.07 -13.03 -3.45
N LEU A 518 15.76 -13.09 -3.22
CA LEU A 518 15.14 -14.00 -2.27
C LEU A 518 14.40 -15.09 -3.03
N ILE A 519 14.56 -16.35 -2.61
CA ILE A 519 13.96 -17.50 -3.29
C ILE A 519 13.36 -18.52 -2.32
N ASN A 520 12.20 -19.06 -2.70
CA ASN A 520 11.68 -20.36 -2.27
C ASN A 520 11.30 -21.16 -3.52
N GLU A 521 11.78 -22.39 -3.64
CA GLU A 521 11.62 -23.21 -4.86
C GLU A 521 10.39 -24.12 -4.90
N GLY A 522 9.65 -24.28 -3.79
CA GLY A 522 8.54 -25.23 -3.74
C GLY A 522 8.02 -25.51 -2.33
N LEU A 523 7.32 -24.53 -1.74
CA LEU A 523 6.34 -24.85 -0.69
C LEU A 523 5.25 -25.73 -1.30
N LYS A 524 4.83 -26.76 -0.56
CA LYS A 524 3.62 -27.53 -0.86
C LYS A 524 2.69 -27.53 0.34
N VAL A 525 1.39 -27.37 0.08
CA VAL A 525 0.30 -27.55 1.05
C VAL A 525 -0.58 -28.65 0.46
N HIS A 526 -0.67 -29.77 1.16
CA HIS A 526 -1.45 -30.92 0.71
C HIS A 526 -2.94 -30.64 0.83
N ASN A 527 -3.76 -31.35 0.07
CA ASN A 527 -5.21 -31.37 0.29
C ASN A 527 -5.54 -31.68 1.76
N ASP A 528 -6.61 -31.09 2.28
CA ASP A 528 -7.06 -31.20 3.67
C ASP A 528 -5.99 -30.91 4.75
N SER A 529 -5.03 -30.03 4.47
CA SER A 529 -3.96 -29.67 5.43
C SER A 529 -3.95 -28.21 5.90
N SER A 530 -4.80 -27.34 5.33
CA SER A 530 -5.00 -25.95 5.79
C SER A 530 -6.48 -25.57 5.87
N ASP A 531 -6.90 -24.99 6.99
CA ASP A 531 -8.27 -24.50 7.28
C ASP A 531 -8.60 -23.11 6.70
N LEU A 532 -7.63 -22.44 6.07
CA LEU A 532 -7.78 -21.19 5.31
C LEU A 532 -7.51 -21.35 3.80
N MET A 533 -7.55 -22.58 3.28
CA MET A 533 -7.21 -22.86 1.88
C MET A 533 -7.94 -24.08 1.33
N ASN A 534 -7.75 -25.27 1.89
CA ASN A 534 -8.15 -26.52 1.25
C ASN A 534 -8.63 -27.64 2.18
N SER A 535 -9.11 -27.31 3.39
CA SER A 535 -9.83 -28.31 4.19
C SER A 535 -11.15 -28.72 3.52
N THR A 536 -11.42 -30.02 3.53
CA THR A 536 -12.64 -30.63 3.00
C THR A 536 -13.76 -30.73 4.03
N ASP A 537 -13.48 -30.45 5.31
CA ASP A 537 -14.49 -30.45 6.39
C ASP A 537 -15.53 -29.33 6.20
N PRO A 538 -16.82 -29.65 5.96
CA PRO A 538 -17.87 -28.66 5.82
C PRO A 538 -18.14 -27.86 7.11
N PHE A 539 -17.62 -28.29 8.26
CA PHE A 539 -17.72 -27.61 9.55
C PHE A 539 -16.45 -26.83 9.94
N THR A 540 -15.51 -26.68 9.01
CA THR A 540 -14.37 -25.75 9.09
C THR A 540 -14.54 -24.65 8.03
N PRO A 541 -15.52 -23.73 8.19
CA PRO A 541 -16.07 -22.92 7.10
C PRO A 541 -15.35 -21.59 6.89
N VAL A 542 -14.23 -21.33 7.58
CA VAL A 542 -13.65 -19.97 7.71
C VAL A 542 -13.39 -19.36 6.34
N TYR A 543 -12.58 -20.03 5.50
CA TYR A 543 -12.61 -19.89 4.05
C TYR A 543 -11.72 -20.96 3.37
N ASN A 544 -12.32 -21.99 2.76
CA ASN A 544 -11.58 -23.09 2.10
C ASN A 544 -11.87 -23.19 0.58
N PRO A 545 -11.42 -22.21 -0.24
CA PRO A 545 -11.73 -22.14 -1.67
C PRO A 545 -11.08 -23.21 -2.55
N TYR A 546 -10.15 -24.03 -2.04
CA TYR A 546 -9.37 -25.01 -2.80
C TYR A 546 -9.49 -26.44 -2.23
N ALA A 547 -10.57 -26.74 -1.49
CA ALA A 547 -10.86 -28.10 -1.00
C ALA A 547 -10.87 -29.12 -2.15
N GLY A 548 -10.14 -30.24 -1.97
CA GLY A 548 -9.89 -31.24 -3.01
C GLY A 548 -8.61 -31.02 -3.85
N LEU A 549 -7.87 -29.93 -3.61
CA LEU A 549 -6.66 -29.57 -4.37
C LEU A 549 -5.40 -29.56 -3.50
N ASN A 550 -4.34 -30.16 -4.04
CA ASN A 550 -2.96 -29.90 -3.59
C ASN A 550 -2.49 -28.55 -4.16
N TYR A 551 -1.83 -27.76 -3.32
CA TYR A 551 -1.28 -26.44 -3.66
C TYR A 551 0.26 -26.47 -3.66
N SER A 552 0.88 -25.81 -4.63
CA SER A 552 2.34 -25.65 -4.71
C SER A 552 2.72 -24.21 -5.09
N GLN A 553 3.67 -23.62 -4.35
CA GLN A 553 4.08 -22.23 -4.49
C GLN A 553 5.59 -22.10 -4.71
N LYS A 554 5.97 -21.33 -5.73
CA LYS A 554 7.33 -20.81 -5.92
C LYS A 554 7.32 -19.31 -5.68
N THR A 555 8.27 -18.79 -4.90
CA THR A 555 8.39 -17.35 -4.63
C THR A 555 9.79 -16.86 -4.99
N GLU A 556 9.87 -15.82 -5.81
CA GLU A 556 11.10 -15.17 -6.28
C GLU A 556 10.95 -13.66 -6.05
N THR A 557 11.84 -13.03 -5.29
CA THR A 557 11.81 -11.57 -5.05
C THR A 557 13.14 -10.93 -5.38
N TYR A 558 13.10 -9.91 -6.23
CA TYR A 558 14.25 -9.08 -6.55
C TYR A 558 14.10 -7.72 -5.87
N LEU A 559 15.06 -7.34 -5.05
CA LEU A 559 15.13 -6.01 -4.43
C LEU A 559 16.26 -5.22 -5.09
N ALA A 560 15.95 -4.02 -5.58
CA ALA A 560 16.94 -3.05 -6.03
C ALA A 560 16.81 -1.77 -5.20
N SER A 561 17.92 -1.28 -4.65
CA SER A 561 17.94 -0.13 -3.74
C SER A 561 19.11 0.80 -4.01
N PHE A 562 18.83 2.10 -3.97
CA PHE A 562 19.79 3.19 -4.20
C PHE A 562 19.59 4.26 -3.14
N LYS A 563 20.69 4.76 -2.56
CA LYS A 563 20.66 5.78 -1.50
C LYS A 563 21.86 6.70 -1.60
N VAL A 564 21.61 8.01 -1.69
CA VAL A 564 22.62 9.05 -1.60
C VAL A 564 22.59 9.67 -0.20
N THR A 565 23.75 9.94 0.38
CA THR A 565 23.91 10.78 1.58
C THR A 565 24.96 11.85 1.29
N MET A 566 24.70 13.10 1.64
CA MET A 566 25.59 14.23 1.35
C MET A 566 25.50 15.31 2.43
N PRO A 567 26.53 16.16 2.59
CA PRO A 567 26.41 17.38 3.40
C PRO A 567 25.27 18.27 2.91
N LEU A 568 24.57 18.92 3.84
CA LEU A 568 23.43 19.79 3.52
C LEU A 568 23.85 20.97 2.63
N GLU A 569 25.09 21.43 2.79
CA GLU A 569 25.71 22.49 2.00
C GLU A 569 25.77 22.09 0.52
N VAL A 570 26.32 20.90 0.22
CA VAL A 570 26.41 20.35 -1.16
C VAL A 570 25.01 20.16 -1.76
N MET A 571 24.04 19.70 -0.95
CA MET A 571 22.65 19.57 -1.38
C MET A 571 22.04 20.94 -1.77
N SER A 572 22.32 21.97 -0.97
CA SER A 572 21.84 23.34 -1.25
C SER A 572 22.51 23.98 -2.47
N GLU A 573 23.79 23.69 -2.72
CA GLU A 573 24.49 24.10 -3.95
C GLU A 573 23.87 23.40 -5.18
N MET A 574 23.63 22.09 -5.12
CA MET A 574 22.98 21.34 -6.21
C MET A 574 21.55 21.81 -6.50
N LEU A 575 20.77 22.15 -5.47
CA LEU A 575 19.45 22.76 -5.64
C LEU A 575 19.55 24.17 -6.26
N HIS A 576 20.50 24.98 -5.82
CA HIS A 576 20.67 26.33 -6.36
C HIS A 576 21.11 26.30 -7.84
N ASP A 577 22.08 25.44 -8.18
CA ASP A 577 22.52 25.26 -9.56
C ASP A 577 21.39 24.70 -10.45
N THR A 578 20.65 23.68 -10.02
CA THR A 578 19.52 23.14 -10.82
C THR A 578 18.37 24.12 -10.96
N LEU A 579 18.00 24.88 -9.92
CA LEU A 579 17.03 25.96 -10.03
C LEU A 579 17.53 27.12 -10.90
N SER A 580 18.84 27.39 -10.94
CA SER A 580 19.43 28.39 -11.85
C SER A 580 19.45 27.95 -13.31
N LEU A 581 19.61 26.64 -13.57
CA LEU A 581 19.52 26.02 -14.90
C LEU A 581 18.07 25.94 -15.40
N LEU A 582 17.10 25.77 -14.49
CA LEU A 582 15.66 25.80 -14.78
C LEU A 582 15.09 27.23 -14.85
N ASN A 583 15.84 28.24 -14.42
CA ASN A 583 15.45 29.65 -14.54
C ASN A 583 15.93 30.23 -15.89
N PRO A 584 15.02 30.51 -16.84
CA PRO A 584 15.37 30.95 -18.20
C PRO A 584 16.01 32.36 -18.26
N PHE A 585 16.11 33.06 -17.13
CA PHE A 585 16.72 34.40 -17.06
C PHE A 585 18.16 34.41 -16.51
N SER A 586 18.71 33.28 -16.06
CA SER A 586 20.08 33.21 -15.49
C SER A 586 21.21 33.13 -16.53
N SER A 587 20.89 32.83 -17.80
CA SER A 587 21.87 32.56 -18.87
C SER A 587 22.53 33.83 -19.43
N GLY A 588 23.17 34.63 -18.56
CA GLY A 588 23.57 35.99 -18.91
C GLY A 588 24.79 36.61 -18.20
N LYS A 589 25.56 35.89 -17.35
CA LYS A 589 26.79 36.48 -16.74
C LYS A 589 27.82 35.50 -16.15
N LYS A 590 28.58 34.80 -17.01
CA LYS A 590 29.92 34.26 -16.67
C LYS A 590 30.90 34.42 -17.85
N ASN A 591 31.66 35.51 -17.85
CA ASN A 591 33.02 35.63 -18.42
C ASN A 591 33.59 37.04 -18.13
N GLY A 592 34.86 37.12 -17.71
CA GLY A 592 35.65 38.37 -17.73
C GLY A 592 35.72 39.22 -16.45
N ALA A 593 36.78 38.98 -15.66
CA ALA A 593 37.63 39.94 -14.92
C ALA A 593 37.07 41.02 -13.96
N GLY A 594 37.86 41.30 -12.92
CA GLY A 594 38.00 42.66 -12.34
C GLY A 594 37.36 42.91 -10.97
N ARG A 595 38.19 43.31 -9.99
CA ARG A 595 37.75 44.13 -8.85
C ARG A 595 37.58 45.58 -9.33
N ILE A 596 36.53 46.28 -8.86
CA ILE A 596 36.52 47.70 -8.41
C ILE A 596 35.07 48.13 -8.10
N HIS A 597 34.86 48.92 -7.04
CA HIS A 597 33.64 49.71 -6.80
C HIS A 597 33.89 51.16 -7.27
N PRO A 598 32.91 51.86 -7.88
CA PRO A 598 31.96 52.62 -7.06
C PRO A 598 30.53 52.81 -7.65
N LYS A 599 29.72 53.58 -6.91
CA LYS A 599 28.46 54.28 -7.29
C LYS A 599 28.79 55.69 -7.85
N PRO A 600 27.82 56.52 -8.35
CA PRO A 600 26.47 56.28 -8.90
C PRO A 600 26.23 57.04 -10.25
N ASP A 601 24.97 57.38 -10.55
CA ASP A 601 24.47 58.51 -11.37
C ASP A 601 24.39 58.45 -12.92
N ALA A 602 23.20 58.00 -13.39
CA ALA A 602 22.20 58.73 -14.19
C ALA A 602 22.53 59.48 -15.53
N LYS A 603 21.53 59.40 -16.43
CA LYS A 603 21.29 60.13 -17.71
C LYS A 603 22.10 59.66 -18.94
N SER A 604 21.62 59.61 -20.20
CA SER A 604 20.29 59.45 -20.88
C SER A 604 20.23 60.28 -22.17
N ALA A 605 20.48 59.65 -23.34
CA ALA A 605 20.13 60.04 -24.72
C ALA A 605 20.63 58.87 -25.62
N LEU A 606 19.88 58.29 -26.56
CA LEU A 606 19.51 58.80 -27.90
C LEU A 606 20.74 59.25 -28.72
N ASP A 607 20.96 58.78 -29.96
CA ASP A 607 20.30 57.74 -30.78
C ASP A 607 21.29 57.31 -31.91
N THR A 608 21.08 56.56 -33.00
CA THR A 608 19.99 55.92 -33.80
C THR A 608 20.67 54.79 -34.61
N THR A 609 20.10 53.69 -35.15
CA THR A 609 18.77 53.05 -35.18
C THR A 609 18.93 51.64 -35.78
N HIS A 610 18.04 50.68 -35.48
CA HIS A 610 17.31 49.92 -36.52
C HIS A 610 16.05 49.23 -35.94
N ALA A 611 15.02 49.12 -36.78
CA ALA A 611 13.63 48.83 -36.42
C ALA A 611 13.35 47.49 -35.71
N ILE A 612 12.34 47.52 -34.82
CA ILE A 612 11.02 46.88 -35.02
C ILE A 612 10.00 47.66 -34.15
N ASP A 613 8.75 47.80 -34.63
CA ASP A 613 7.79 48.81 -34.17
C ASP A 613 7.07 48.57 -32.83
N GLN A 614 6.49 49.65 -32.30
CA GLN A 614 5.85 49.77 -30.99
C GLN A 614 4.43 49.15 -30.89
N PRO A 615 3.94 48.87 -29.66
CA PRO A 615 2.62 48.26 -29.43
C PRO A 615 1.46 49.26 -29.42
N VAL A 616 0.28 48.83 -29.87
CA VAL A 616 -0.96 49.64 -29.85
C VAL A 616 -1.95 49.16 -28.78
N LEU A 617 -2.12 50.06 -27.79
CA LEU A 617 -3.27 50.37 -26.92
C LEU A 617 -4.09 49.27 -26.20
N LEU A 618 -4.46 49.64 -24.97
CA LEU A 618 -5.35 48.95 -24.04
C LEU A 618 -6.86 49.07 -24.38
N ASN A 619 -7.24 49.86 -25.39
CA ASN A 619 -8.65 50.22 -25.65
C ASN A 619 -9.34 49.36 -26.74
N GLU A 620 -8.68 48.32 -27.27
CA GLU A 620 -9.23 47.51 -28.37
C GLU A 620 -9.86 46.17 -27.95
N PHE A 621 -9.83 45.81 -26.66
CA PHE A 621 -10.29 44.48 -26.22
C PHE A 621 -11.80 44.31 -26.05
N GLU A 622 -12.51 45.36 -25.62
CA GLU A 622 -13.91 45.24 -25.17
C GLU A 622 -14.94 45.76 -26.18
N SER A 623 -14.52 46.39 -27.29
CA SER A 623 -15.46 46.91 -28.31
C SER A 623 -14.85 47.01 -29.71
N GLY A 624 -15.46 46.37 -30.73
CA GLY A 624 -15.10 46.62 -32.13
C GLY A 624 -15.19 45.43 -33.09
N SER A 625 -16.32 44.71 -33.14
CA SER A 625 -16.49 43.57 -34.08
C SER A 625 -16.43 44.01 -35.56
N LYS A 626 -15.28 43.79 -36.21
CA LYS A 626 -15.02 43.73 -37.66
C LYS A 626 -13.56 43.25 -37.85
N GLN A 627 -13.25 42.01 -38.22
CA GLN A 627 -14.05 41.02 -38.96
C GLN A 627 -13.92 39.61 -38.33
N GLY A 628 -14.17 39.52 -37.03
CA GLY A 628 -14.29 38.26 -36.27
C GLY A 628 -14.78 38.53 -34.85
N SER A 629 -15.47 37.57 -34.25
CA SER A 629 -15.85 37.55 -32.82
C SER A 629 -14.60 37.64 -31.92
N PRO A 630 -14.70 38.12 -30.66
CA PRO A 630 -13.64 37.88 -29.66
C PRO A 630 -13.41 36.37 -29.53
N LYS A 631 -12.16 35.93 -29.38
CA LYS A 631 -11.79 34.52 -29.60
C LYS A 631 -11.11 33.83 -28.44
N TYR A 632 -10.63 34.55 -27.42
CA TYR A 632 -9.85 33.95 -26.33
C TYR A 632 -10.18 34.54 -24.95
N THR A 633 -9.93 33.75 -23.90
CA THR A 633 -9.95 34.13 -22.48
C THR A 633 -8.72 33.55 -21.78
N VAL A 634 -8.41 34.01 -20.55
CA VAL A 634 -7.38 33.41 -19.70
C VAL A 634 -8.06 32.60 -18.59
N GLU A 635 -7.88 31.30 -18.63
CA GLU A 635 -8.48 30.32 -17.73
C GLU A 635 -7.61 30.11 -16.49
N LEU A 636 -8.16 30.40 -15.31
CA LEU A 636 -7.46 30.27 -14.03
C LEU A 636 -7.56 28.85 -13.44
N GLY A 637 -8.64 28.12 -13.75
CA GLY A 637 -8.80 26.73 -13.34
C GLY A 637 -10.13 26.11 -13.80
N ARG A 638 -10.13 24.80 -14.03
CA ARG A 638 -11.33 23.98 -14.31
C ARG A 638 -11.64 23.09 -13.12
N PHE A 639 -12.91 23.01 -12.74
CA PHE A 639 -13.37 22.23 -11.60
C PHE A 639 -14.55 21.35 -12.03
N THR A 640 -14.46 20.03 -11.87
CA THR A 640 -15.58 19.11 -12.16
C THR A 640 -16.71 19.16 -11.14
N SER A 641 -16.61 20.04 -10.13
CA SER A 641 -17.59 20.24 -9.05
C SER A 641 -17.86 21.73 -8.85
N ALA A 642 -19.14 22.12 -8.89
CA ALA A 642 -19.59 23.50 -8.72
C ALA A 642 -19.19 24.10 -7.36
N GLU A 643 -19.32 23.31 -6.29
CA GLU A 643 -19.04 23.75 -4.92
C GLU A 643 -17.54 24.00 -4.70
N ARG A 644 -16.69 23.09 -5.20
CA ARG A 644 -15.23 23.29 -5.22
C ARG A 644 -14.83 24.50 -6.08
N ALA A 645 -15.52 24.74 -7.19
CA ALA A 645 -15.31 25.92 -8.03
C ALA A 645 -15.69 27.23 -7.31
N CYS A 646 -16.80 27.23 -6.56
CA CYS A 646 -17.21 28.38 -5.75
C CYS A 646 -16.19 28.70 -4.64
N ILE A 647 -15.66 27.67 -3.96
CA ILE A 647 -14.59 27.83 -2.96
C ILE A 647 -13.31 28.39 -3.62
N ALA A 648 -12.87 27.79 -4.73
CA ALA A 648 -11.68 28.25 -5.47
C ALA A 648 -11.83 29.66 -6.04
N LYS A 649 -13.05 30.07 -6.44
CA LYS A 649 -13.34 31.43 -6.92
C LYS A 649 -13.03 32.50 -5.87
N GLY A 650 -13.24 32.21 -4.58
CA GLY A 650 -12.86 33.10 -3.48
C GLY A 650 -11.36 33.39 -3.46
N PHE A 651 -10.53 32.35 -3.61
CA PHE A 651 -9.07 32.47 -3.61
C PHE A 651 -8.54 33.42 -4.71
N TYR A 652 -9.15 33.43 -5.90
CA TYR A 652 -8.78 34.35 -6.98
C TYR A 652 -9.36 35.77 -6.84
N LEU A 653 -10.44 35.95 -6.07
CA LEU A 653 -10.97 37.28 -5.73
C LEU A 653 -10.04 38.00 -4.75
N ASP A 654 -9.55 37.31 -3.72
CA ASP A 654 -8.62 37.85 -2.72
C ASP A 654 -7.26 38.24 -3.34
N ALA A 655 -6.89 37.62 -4.46
CA ALA A 655 -5.72 37.99 -5.27
C ALA A 655 -5.90 39.28 -6.12
N GLY A 656 -7.06 39.96 -6.02
CA GLY A 656 -7.34 41.22 -6.72
C GLY A 656 -7.79 41.07 -8.19
N LEU A 657 -8.13 39.86 -8.63
CA LEU A 657 -8.66 39.59 -9.97
C LEU A 657 -10.20 39.66 -9.97
N LYS A 658 -10.80 39.62 -11.17
CA LYS A 658 -12.26 39.58 -11.37
C LYS A 658 -12.70 38.26 -12.05
N PRO A 659 -12.68 37.12 -11.35
CA PRO A 659 -13.02 35.81 -11.92
C PRO A 659 -14.52 35.64 -12.19
N GLU A 660 -14.86 35.24 -13.42
CA GLU A 660 -16.17 34.66 -13.75
C GLU A 660 -16.18 33.17 -13.43
N LEU A 661 -17.38 32.61 -13.20
CA LEU A 661 -17.59 31.17 -13.08
C LEU A 661 -18.62 30.74 -14.13
N ARG A 662 -18.28 29.76 -14.98
CA ARG A 662 -19.19 29.22 -15.99
C ARG A 662 -19.29 27.70 -15.89
N ALA A 663 -20.50 27.18 -15.99
CA ALA A 663 -20.75 25.80 -16.37
C ALA A 663 -20.44 25.63 -17.87
N LEU A 664 -19.22 25.20 -18.20
CA LEU A 664 -18.87 24.76 -19.54
C LEU A 664 -19.05 23.25 -19.65
N LYS A 665 -19.11 22.75 -20.88
CA LYS A 665 -19.12 21.32 -21.21
C LYS A 665 -17.70 20.93 -21.61
N ASP A 666 -17.11 19.89 -21.01
CA ASP A 666 -15.85 19.34 -21.50
C ASP A 666 -16.07 18.50 -22.79
N GLU A 667 -15.02 17.91 -23.36
CA GLU A 667 -15.13 17.23 -24.66
C GLU A 667 -16.00 15.98 -24.64
N ASN A 668 -16.17 15.34 -23.47
CA ASN A 668 -17.15 14.25 -23.25
C ASN A 668 -18.51 14.80 -22.80
N GLY A 669 -18.62 16.12 -22.72
CA GLY A 669 -19.75 16.88 -22.22
C GLY A 669 -19.63 17.28 -20.74
N ALA A 670 -18.79 16.66 -19.91
CA ALA A 670 -18.90 16.77 -18.44
C ALA A 670 -18.95 18.25 -17.99
N THR A 671 -19.90 18.62 -17.13
CA THR A 671 -20.10 20.05 -16.80
C THR A 671 -18.99 20.54 -15.89
N ILE A 672 -17.92 21.03 -16.52
CA ILE A 672 -16.77 21.66 -15.90
C ILE A 672 -17.10 23.11 -15.52
N TRP A 673 -16.97 23.39 -14.24
CA TRP A 673 -17.14 24.71 -13.66
C TRP A 673 -15.80 25.44 -13.81
N VAL A 674 -15.72 26.29 -14.84
CA VAL A 674 -14.49 26.95 -15.26
C VAL A 674 -14.42 28.36 -14.71
N ILE A 675 -13.27 28.69 -14.13
CA ILE A 675 -12.93 30.01 -13.60
C ILE A 675 -12.03 30.72 -14.61
N GLN A 676 -12.49 31.87 -15.11
CA GLN A 676 -11.86 32.57 -16.25
C GLN A 676 -11.79 34.09 -16.03
N VAL A 677 -10.84 34.76 -16.70
CA VAL A 677 -10.64 36.22 -16.68
C VAL A 677 -10.31 36.79 -18.07
N GLY A 678 -10.87 37.96 -18.36
CA GLY A 678 -10.61 38.71 -19.60
C GLY A 678 -11.21 38.08 -20.86
N HIS A 679 -11.43 38.89 -21.89
CA HIS A 679 -11.94 38.50 -23.20
C HIS A 679 -11.06 39.19 -24.26
N PHE A 680 -10.56 38.44 -25.24
CA PHE A 680 -9.44 38.87 -26.09
C PHE A 680 -9.62 38.48 -27.57
N ASP A 681 -9.11 39.31 -28.48
CA ASP A 681 -9.20 39.14 -29.94
C ASP A 681 -8.29 38.01 -30.48
N SER A 682 -7.13 37.80 -29.87
CA SER A 682 -6.05 37.00 -30.42
C SER A 682 -5.10 36.47 -29.33
N ARG A 683 -4.61 35.24 -29.54
CA ARG A 683 -3.79 34.51 -28.55
C ARG A 683 -2.51 35.25 -28.13
N ARG A 684 -1.89 36.03 -29.05
CA ARG A 684 -0.71 36.87 -28.77
C ARG A 684 -1.04 37.96 -27.73
N ARG A 685 -2.22 38.57 -27.83
CA ARG A 685 -2.66 39.66 -26.97
C ARG A 685 -3.05 39.16 -25.57
N ALA A 686 -3.73 38.02 -25.48
CA ALA A 686 -3.96 37.32 -24.22
C ALA A 686 -2.65 36.89 -23.51
N GLY A 687 -1.63 36.45 -24.26
CA GLY A 687 -0.31 36.09 -23.71
C GLY A 687 0.44 37.27 -23.07
N ILE A 688 0.24 38.48 -23.57
CA ILE A 688 0.78 39.70 -22.95
C ILE A 688 0.11 39.94 -21.59
N TYR A 689 -1.22 39.78 -21.49
CA TYR A 689 -1.97 39.90 -20.24
C TYR A 689 -1.54 38.83 -19.21
N GLN A 690 -1.45 37.57 -19.64
CA GLN A 690 -0.98 36.45 -18.82
C GLN A 690 0.42 36.71 -18.24
N THR A 691 1.35 37.18 -19.08
CA THR A 691 2.74 37.48 -18.68
C THR A 691 2.80 38.67 -17.71
N TYR A 692 2.01 39.73 -17.96
CA TYR A 692 1.99 40.94 -17.13
C TYR A 692 1.47 40.69 -15.71
N HIS A 693 0.49 39.79 -15.55
CA HIS A 693 -0.06 39.40 -14.25
C HIS A 693 0.60 38.17 -13.61
N GLY A 694 1.68 37.63 -14.20
CA GLY A 694 2.42 36.49 -13.65
C GLY A 694 1.64 35.16 -13.67
N LEU A 695 0.60 35.04 -14.49
CA LEU A 695 -0.31 33.89 -14.53
C LEU A 695 0.26 32.73 -15.37
N VAL A 696 1.50 32.32 -15.11
CA VAL A 696 2.30 31.46 -16.01
C VAL A 696 1.66 30.07 -16.26
N GLU A 697 0.89 29.56 -15.30
CA GLU A 697 0.19 28.26 -15.38
C GLU A 697 -1.24 28.37 -15.95
N ALA A 698 -1.80 29.58 -16.09
CA ALA A 698 -3.15 29.81 -16.61
C ALA A 698 -3.21 29.57 -18.13
N ASN A 699 -4.25 28.89 -18.62
CA ASN A 699 -4.35 28.55 -20.05
C ASN A 699 -5.10 29.61 -20.86
N ILE A 700 -4.55 30.01 -22.01
CA ILE A 700 -5.26 30.86 -22.98
C ILE A 700 -6.17 29.97 -23.83
N GLN A 701 -7.46 29.98 -23.52
CA GLN A 701 -8.49 29.14 -24.13
C GLN A 701 -9.41 29.93 -25.07
N PRO A 702 -10.11 29.28 -26.01
CA PRO A 702 -11.10 29.96 -26.85
C PRO A 702 -12.32 30.50 -26.08
N LEU A 703 -13.04 31.47 -26.65
CA LEU A 703 -14.20 32.13 -26.05
C LEU A 703 -15.40 32.16 -27.00
N ASP A 704 -16.46 31.42 -26.68
CA ASP A 704 -17.80 31.41 -27.32
C ASP A 704 -18.77 30.61 -26.42
N GLN A 705 -20.10 30.78 -26.38
CA GLN A 705 -21.01 31.88 -26.78
C GLN A 705 -22.30 31.80 -25.88
N SER A 706 -23.40 32.53 -26.15
CA SER A 706 -24.47 32.89 -25.17
C SER A 706 -25.89 32.95 -25.78
N MET A 707 -27.06 32.88 -25.09
CA MET A 707 -27.54 32.65 -23.69
C MET A 707 -29.11 32.66 -23.71
N ASP A 708 -29.84 32.17 -22.69
CA ASP A 708 -30.92 32.91 -21.96
C ASP A 708 -31.71 32.06 -20.93
N LEU A 709 -31.64 32.42 -19.63
CA LEU A 709 -32.20 31.64 -18.50
C LEU A 709 -33.73 31.65 -18.44
N SER A 710 -34.37 30.79 -19.24
CA SER A 710 -35.80 30.51 -19.16
C SER A 710 -36.05 28.99 -19.13
N VAL A 711 -36.18 28.42 -17.93
CA VAL A 711 -36.36 26.97 -17.72
C VAL A 711 -37.59 26.47 -18.49
N ARG A 712 -37.34 25.76 -19.59
CA ARG A 712 -38.35 25.23 -20.53
C ARG A 712 -38.30 23.72 -20.65
N TYR A 713 -37.25 23.07 -20.15
CA TYR A 713 -37.10 21.61 -20.18
C TYR A 713 -36.41 21.07 -18.92
N ALA A 714 -36.72 19.82 -18.57
CA ALA A 714 -36.04 19.01 -17.55
C ALA A 714 -35.75 17.60 -18.12
N LEU A 715 -34.92 16.81 -17.46
CA LEU A 715 -34.60 15.44 -17.88
C LEU A 715 -35.34 14.41 -17.03
N ARG A 716 -36.18 13.56 -17.65
CA ARG A 716 -36.86 12.44 -16.98
C ARG A 716 -36.03 11.17 -17.09
N LEU A 717 -35.41 10.76 -15.98
CA LEU A 717 -34.49 9.62 -15.91
C LEU A 717 -35.17 8.25 -15.97
N GLY A 718 -36.44 8.17 -15.57
CA GLY A 718 -37.20 6.92 -15.51
C GLY A 718 -38.62 7.10 -14.97
N GLY A 719 -39.43 6.05 -15.09
CA GLY A 719 -40.80 5.98 -14.60
C GLY A 719 -41.07 4.67 -13.84
N TYR A 720 -41.77 4.74 -12.71
CA TYR A 720 -41.85 3.64 -11.73
C TYR A 720 -43.28 3.46 -11.19
N ALA A 721 -43.71 2.21 -11.05
CA ALA A 721 -45.07 1.84 -10.62
C ALA A 721 -45.38 2.08 -9.13
N SER A 722 -44.37 2.33 -8.28
CA SER A 722 -44.56 2.69 -6.87
C SER A 722 -43.53 3.71 -6.40
N LEU A 723 -43.90 4.50 -5.37
CA LEU A 723 -43.12 5.63 -4.89
C LEU A 723 -41.79 5.21 -4.26
N ASP A 724 -41.74 4.09 -3.54
CA ASP A 724 -40.54 3.65 -2.83
C ASP A 724 -39.43 3.21 -3.79
N ARG A 725 -39.79 2.58 -4.92
CA ARG A 725 -38.85 2.28 -6.01
C ARG A 725 -38.31 3.57 -6.66
N ALA A 726 -39.16 4.59 -6.86
CA ALA A 726 -38.73 5.88 -7.37
C ALA A 726 -37.78 6.64 -6.42
N ARG A 727 -37.97 6.50 -5.10
CA ARG A 727 -37.07 7.08 -4.09
C ARG A 727 -35.72 6.38 -4.02
N MET A 728 -35.72 5.04 -3.99
CA MET A 728 -34.48 4.25 -4.03
C MET A 728 -33.66 4.54 -5.29
N ALA A 729 -34.32 4.75 -6.44
CA ALA A 729 -33.65 5.22 -7.66
C ALA A 729 -33.09 6.65 -7.54
N SER A 730 -33.73 7.55 -6.80
CA SER A 730 -33.26 8.94 -6.64
C SER A 730 -31.97 9.07 -5.81
N GLU A 731 -31.81 8.26 -4.76
CA GLU A 731 -30.63 8.28 -3.89
C GLU A 731 -29.36 7.83 -4.65
N PHE A 732 -29.50 6.90 -5.59
CA PHE A 732 -28.42 6.44 -6.48
C PHE A 732 -27.82 7.58 -7.33
N TYR A 733 -28.65 8.47 -7.89
CA TYR A 733 -28.15 9.61 -8.68
C TYR A 733 -27.59 10.74 -7.81
N LEU A 734 -28.17 10.99 -6.62
CA LEU A 734 -27.62 11.94 -5.65
C LEU A 734 -26.20 11.54 -5.21
N TYR A 735 -25.95 10.26 -4.98
CA TYR A 735 -24.61 9.76 -4.62
C TYR A 735 -23.58 9.91 -5.75
N GLN A 736 -24.02 10.03 -7.01
CA GLN A 736 -23.16 10.35 -8.16
C GLN A 736 -22.95 11.86 -8.38
N GLY A 737 -23.47 12.71 -7.48
CA GLY A 737 -23.31 14.17 -7.55
C GLY A 737 -24.34 14.89 -8.42
N PHE A 738 -25.48 14.25 -8.72
CA PHE A 738 -26.57 14.85 -9.49
C PHE A 738 -27.71 15.35 -8.61
N ASP A 739 -28.20 16.55 -8.90
CA ASP A 739 -29.38 17.12 -8.24
C ASP A 739 -30.67 16.64 -8.93
N VAL A 740 -31.45 15.81 -8.23
CA VAL A 740 -32.62 15.09 -8.76
C VAL A 740 -33.84 15.18 -7.84
N ARG A 741 -35.04 15.12 -8.45
CA ARG A 741 -36.34 15.32 -7.79
C ARG A 741 -37.40 14.35 -8.31
N VAL A 742 -38.20 13.76 -7.42
CA VAL A 742 -39.29 12.81 -7.74
C VAL A 742 -40.63 13.54 -7.88
N GLN A 743 -41.43 13.22 -8.89
CA GLN A 743 -42.73 13.85 -9.18
C GLN A 743 -43.77 12.83 -9.69
N PRO A 744 -45.09 13.00 -9.45
CA PRO A 744 -46.13 12.12 -10.03
C PRO A 744 -46.21 12.19 -11.57
N ALA A 745 -46.76 11.15 -12.21
CA ALA A 745 -47.00 11.07 -13.65
C ALA A 745 -48.27 10.25 -13.96
N GLU A 746 -48.75 10.28 -15.22
CA GLU A 746 -50.01 9.61 -15.64
C GLU A 746 -50.04 8.09 -15.38
N GLN A 747 -48.88 7.43 -15.34
CA GLN A 747 -48.74 6.04 -14.90
C GLN A 747 -47.59 5.93 -13.89
N GLY A 748 -47.88 6.22 -12.62
CA GLY A 748 -46.94 6.07 -11.50
C GLY A 748 -46.16 7.34 -11.17
N PHE A 749 -44.86 7.21 -10.94
CA PHE A 749 -43.97 8.31 -10.53
C PHE A 749 -42.75 8.42 -11.45
N ALA A 750 -42.30 9.65 -11.70
CA ALA A 750 -41.16 9.98 -12.54
C ALA A 750 -40.02 10.60 -11.71
N LEU A 751 -38.78 10.35 -12.14
CA LEU A 751 -37.57 10.96 -11.58
C LEU A 751 -37.02 12.00 -12.56
N LEU A 752 -36.81 13.24 -12.09
CA LEU A 752 -36.36 14.37 -12.90
C LEU A 752 -34.98 14.89 -12.46
N MET A 753 -34.17 15.38 -13.40
CA MET A 753 -32.87 16.05 -13.16
C MET A 753 -32.82 17.41 -13.85
N GLY A 754 -32.24 18.40 -13.16
CA GLY A 754 -31.84 19.70 -13.71
C GLY A 754 -32.95 20.63 -14.22
N ASP A 755 -32.54 21.85 -14.58
CA ASP A 755 -33.39 22.95 -15.03
C ASP A 755 -32.73 23.60 -16.27
N PHE A 756 -33.33 23.42 -17.46
CA PHE A 756 -32.69 23.75 -18.74
C PHE A 756 -33.49 24.74 -19.60
N GLU A 757 -32.79 25.62 -20.30
CA GLU A 757 -33.37 26.73 -21.08
C GLU A 757 -34.04 26.25 -22.38
N SER A 758 -33.68 25.05 -22.85
CA SER A 758 -34.17 24.45 -24.10
C SER A 758 -34.02 22.93 -24.10
N GLU A 759 -34.77 22.25 -24.98
CA GLU A 759 -34.68 20.79 -25.12
C GLU A 759 -33.28 20.33 -25.52
N GLY A 760 -32.61 21.11 -26.38
CA GLY A 760 -31.24 20.85 -26.79
C GLY A 760 -30.28 20.86 -25.61
N GLN A 761 -30.39 21.84 -24.70
CA GLN A 761 -29.60 21.85 -23.47
C GLN A 761 -29.91 20.67 -22.54
N ALA A 762 -31.19 20.32 -22.39
CA ALA A 762 -31.59 19.15 -21.60
C ALA A 762 -31.01 17.86 -22.19
N ARG A 763 -31.30 17.53 -23.46
CA ARG A 763 -30.75 16.33 -24.14
C ARG A 763 -29.21 16.33 -24.15
N ALA A 764 -28.57 17.48 -24.31
CA ALA A 764 -27.11 17.59 -24.22
C ALA A 764 -26.58 17.37 -22.80
N TYR A 765 -27.30 17.78 -21.76
CA TYR A 765 -26.96 17.51 -20.36
C TYR A 765 -27.21 16.03 -19.98
N ALA A 766 -28.19 15.36 -20.60
CA ALA A 766 -28.34 13.91 -20.49
C ALA A 766 -27.18 13.17 -21.17
N ALA A 767 -26.92 13.48 -22.43
CA ALA A 767 -25.81 12.90 -23.20
C ALA A 767 -24.45 13.15 -22.54
N THR A 768 -24.24 14.34 -21.94
CA THR A 768 -23.09 14.68 -21.11
C THR A 768 -22.83 13.64 -20.00
N TYR A 769 -23.89 13.28 -19.28
CA TYR A 769 -23.79 12.48 -18.05
C TYR A 769 -24.18 11.02 -18.27
N ALA A 770 -24.10 10.55 -19.52
CA ALA A 770 -24.47 9.20 -19.94
C ALA A 770 -25.89 8.76 -19.57
N LEU A 771 -26.80 9.72 -19.35
CA LEU A 771 -28.20 9.50 -19.02
C LEU A 771 -28.99 9.20 -20.32
N THR A 772 -28.65 8.12 -21.01
CA THR A 772 -29.14 7.83 -22.37
C THR A 772 -30.63 7.51 -22.44
N GLU A 773 -31.21 6.96 -21.38
CA GLU A 773 -32.66 6.77 -21.22
C GLU A 773 -33.37 8.05 -20.76
N ALA A 774 -32.64 9.11 -20.39
CA ALA A 774 -33.25 10.31 -19.85
C ALA A 774 -33.88 11.19 -20.94
N GLU A 775 -35.21 11.23 -20.90
CA GLU A 775 -36.02 11.93 -21.88
C GLU A 775 -36.14 13.42 -21.51
N ALA A 776 -35.77 14.31 -22.42
CA ALA A 776 -35.95 15.75 -22.21
C ALA A 776 -37.44 16.11 -22.37
N VAL A 777 -38.08 16.43 -21.25
CA VAL A 777 -39.51 16.75 -21.18
C VAL A 777 -39.73 18.26 -21.07
N PRO A 778 -40.70 18.85 -21.82
CA PRO A 778 -41.02 20.27 -21.70
C PRO A 778 -41.50 20.62 -20.29
N PHE A 779 -40.99 21.71 -19.75
CA PHE A 779 -41.33 22.29 -18.44
C PHE A 779 -42.66 23.08 -18.54
N ALA A 780 -43.71 22.40 -19.01
CA ALA A 780 -45.05 22.93 -19.19
C ALA A 780 -45.97 22.50 -18.03
N LYS A 781 -46.85 23.40 -17.58
CA LYS A 781 -47.83 23.11 -16.53
C LYS A 781 -49.00 22.27 -17.07
N GLN A 782 -48.99 20.96 -16.84
CA GLN A 782 -50.15 20.08 -16.95
C GLN A 782 -50.01 18.89 -15.98
N PRO A 783 -51.15 18.40 -15.44
CA PRO A 783 -51.96 19.09 -14.43
C PRO A 783 -51.36 18.98 -13.01
#